data_AF-A0AAV4P9K3-F1
#
_entry.id   AF-A0AAV4P9K3-F1
#
_cell.length_a   1.000
_cell.length_b   1.000
_cell.length_c   1.000
_cell.angle_alpha   90.00
_cell.angle_beta   90.00
_cell.angle_gamma   90.00
#
_symmetry.space_group_name_H-M   'P 1'
#
loop_
_entity.id
_entity.type
_entity.pdbx_description
1 polymer ?
#
loop_
_entity_poly.entity_id
_entity_poly.type
_entity_poly.pdbx_seq_one_letter_code
_entity_poly.pdbx_strand_id
1 'polypeptide(L)'
;MGLVQEYLIMLVIVLLWLLIGFLKPVTPAVAPEITIKNETAMAPKSVRQIEKEVEKLISSVTKMLLPYFVRNSDLNISAPCMSTFIKIFVDLRKLKVPAIKLIDSMAKPPFGLIRGTFGLMGDYDECLQVASNKKGDPPSSHEDEFYHGQYCTVEAMFPPKLLKAMQDYGNGLVNYTEFGKLGNIIKELPAANFAGDYFKFHIGICLPSTCTANDLKEMLGLVPIDFVPLGVHRCEDGRTKSVNMHQMVFLAILALLAALVLSGTVVDAWQNLKNTELKDEQKDKFIEFFLAFSVYSNTKKLLKTEKHNGSEITAINGMYVLGTVLVVIYHTYFLPFFSLFASNGANLGTYLKDFEFTLVVTMGISIEAYFLFSGLLLVYPRFRRGTKNVEINMMKIIIRRYIRLCPSLLFILGIIVILPLVGSGPVWADIFDKAADNTRKWWWTYVLMFNNFLAVKDQNFLYLWFIPCLMQISIIGAILVWMLAKSPKVGICIIIATGVACNIALGVLTALRHYPPTYAIYYYHNREYFEETIYTAPLSHVFSYGIGMLLGYFMAKNPTLTFSKVHVVLGWIAALFLMVGVQLIAYAGKDGTDPNPVLAAVYAATHRTGFSIGLAWTILACTHGYGGVLGRIFSWKGFGPLSKLGYFGYLLHYIVITYHVSNARSPIVFSHYENWMRICGYSVITFFAAYVLYITFELPLTYIESLFLPSRRPSAEDLQNNIKQNGKSEGIIQISEIIPPNTIASWNLKNSTYVGAISDDHSKL
;
A
#
# COMPACT_ATOMS: atom_id res chain seq x y z
N MET A 1 -20.72 36.70 14.51
CA MET A 1 -19.68 36.91 15.54
C MET A 1 -19.78 35.93 16.71
N GLY A 2 -20.98 35.46 17.13
CA GLY A 2 -21.12 34.46 18.20
C GLY A 2 -20.43 33.10 17.96
N LEU A 3 -20.49 32.54 16.74
CA LEU A 3 -19.82 31.25 16.44
C LEU A 3 -18.29 31.33 16.51
N VAL A 4 -17.67 32.46 16.16
CA VAL A 4 -16.20 32.59 16.21
C VAL A 4 -15.72 32.64 17.66
N GLN A 5 -16.54 33.19 18.57
CA GLN A 5 -16.27 33.23 20.00
C GLN A 5 -16.39 31.83 20.63
N GLU A 6 -17.36 31.01 20.21
CA GLU A 6 -17.51 29.61 20.65
C GLU A 6 -16.37 28.71 20.16
N TYR A 7 -15.91 28.89 18.91
CA TYR A 7 -14.75 28.14 18.39
C TYR A 7 -13.43 28.56 19.04
N LEU A 8 -13.24 29.84 19.37
CA LEU A 8 -12.05 30.29 20.10
C LEU A 8 -12.05 29.78 21.54
N ILE A 9 -13.22 29.75 22.20
CA ILE A 9 -13.38 29.18 23.55
C ILE A 9 -13.13 27.67 23.53
N MET A 10 -13.64 26.94 22.54
CA MET A 10 -13.35 25.50 22.37
C MET A 10 -11.87 25.23 22.09
N LEU A 11 -11.20 26.05 21.26
CA LEU A 11 -9.77 25.92 21.00
C LEU A 11 -8.93 26.21 22.26
N VAL A 12 -9.32 27.22 23.04
CA VAL A 12 -8.66 27.57 24.31
C VAL A 12 -8.94 26.51 25.39
N ILE A 13 -10.13 25.90 25.43
CA ILE A 13 -10.46 24.77 26.32
C ILE A 13 -9.65 23.53 25.92
N VAL A 14 -9.52 23.22 24.63
CA VAL A 14 -8.69 22.09 24.14
C VAL A 14 -7.21 22.34 24.41
N LEU A 15 -6.72 23.57 24.24
CA LEU A 15 -5.33 23.93 24.56
C LEU A 15 -5.08 23.92 26.07
N LEU A 16 -6.03 24.38 26.91
CA LEU A 16 -5.97 24.26 28.37
C LEU A 16 -6.06 22.80 28.83
N TRP A 17 -6.86 21.96 28.18
CA TRP A 17 -6.98 20.53 28.47
C TRP A 17 -5.71 19.76 28.09
N LEU A 18 -5.08 20.13 26.97
CA LEU A 18 -3.76 19.64 26.58
C LEU A 18 -2.66 20.13 27.55
N LEU A 19 -2.67 21.39 27.98
CA LEU A 19 -1.73 21.93 28.97
C LEU A 19 -1.90 21.31 30.37
N ILE A 20 -3.14 21.07 30.82
CA ILE A 20 -3.44 20.36 32.07
C ILE A 20 -3.08 18.87 31.95
N GLY A 21 -3.18 18.28 30.75
CA GLY A 21 -2.72 16.93 30.44
C GLY A 21 -1.19 16.78 30.49
N PHE A 22 -0.45 17.81 30.07
CA PHE A 22 1.01 17.86 30.15
C PHE A 22 1.54 18.21 31.56
N LEU A 23 0.76 18.92 32.38
CA LEU A 23 1.13 19.33 33.74
C LEU A 23 0.63 18.38 34.85
N LYS A 24 -0.11 17.32 34.51
CA LYS A 24 -0.36 16.25 35.47
C LYS A 24 0.94 15.45 35.61
N PRO A 25 1.65 15.51 36.76
CA PRO A 25 2.64 14.51 37.03
C PRO A 25 1.93 13.16 36.93
N VAL A 26 2.52 12.22 36.20
CA VAL A 26 2.15 10.82 36.30
C VAL A 26 2.27 10.49 37.78
N THR A 27 1.14 10.50 38.49
CA THR A 27 1.09 10.01 39.85
C THR A 27 1.46 8.54 39.71
N PRO A 28 2.60 8.08 40.26
CA PRO A 28 2.84 6.66 40.33
C PRO A 28 1.58 6.05 40.94
N ALA A 29 1.05 5.00 40.33
CA ALA A 29 -0.02 4.23 40.96
C ALA A 29 0.47 3.95 42.38
N VAL A 30 -0.18 4.55 43.38
CA VAL A 30 0.00 4.17 44.76
C VAL A 30 -0.50 2.74 44.78
N ALA A 31 0.46 1.80 44.71
CA ALA A 31 0.19 0.42 45.03
C ALA A 31 -0.54 0.47 46.38
N PRO A 32 -1.68 -0.22 46.54
CA PRO A 32 -2.33 -0.28 47.84
C PRO A 32 -1.24 -0.70 48.82
N GLU A 33 -1.07 0.09 49.87
CA GLU A 33 -0.19 -0.26 50.97
C GLU A 33 -0.72 -1.60 51.47
N ILE A 34 -0.04 -2.68 51.06
CA ILE A 34 -0.29 -4.00 51.57
C ILE A 34 0.06 -3.85 53.03
N THR A 35 -0.95 -3.68 53.89
CA THR A 35 -0.82 -4.05 55.29
C THR A 35 -0.37 -5.50 55.27
N ILE A 36 0.94 -5.68 55.37
CA ILE A 36 1.57 -6.95 55.68
C ILE A 36 1.00 -7.28 57.04
N LYS A 37 -0.12 -8.00 57.06
CA LYS A 37 -0.40 -8.87 58.19
C LYS A 37 0.84 -9.73 58.27
N ASN A 38 1.53 -9.66 59.41
CA ASN A 38 2.61 -10.57 59.78
C ASN A 38 2.04 -11.99 59.86
N GLU A 39 1.70 -12.57 58.71
CA GLU A 39 1.86 -13.99 58.51
C GLU A 39 3.35 -14.21 58.59
N THR A 40 3.76 -14.79 59.72
CA THR A 40 5.08 -15.39 59.99
C THR A 40 5.93 -15.45 58.74
N ALA A 41 6.92 -14.54 58.64
CA ALA A 41 7.88 -14.51 57.54
C ALA A 41 8.47 -15.91 57.39
N MET A 42 7.97 -16.68 56.41
CA MET A 42 8.61 -17.90 55.97
C MET A 42 10.00 -17.46 55.52
N ALA A 43 11.04 -18.01 56.15
CA ALA A 43 12.41 -17.81 55.71
C ALA A 43 12.47 -18.04 54.19
N PRO A 44 13.15 -17.17 53.41
CA PRO A 44 13.25 -17.34 51.97
C PRO A 44 13.77 -18.77 51.72
N LYS A 45 12.99 -19.57 50.99
CA LYS A 45 13.36 -20.95 50.67
C LYS A 45 14.78 -20.93 50.10
N SER A 46 15.64 -21.82 50.58
CA SER A 46 16.98 -21.94 50.00
C SER A 46 16.86 -22.21 48.50
N VAL A 47 17.79 -21.71 47.68
CA VAL A 47 17.79 -21.93 46.22
C VAL A 47 17.61 -23.42 45.87
N ARG A 48 18.21 -24.31 46.67
CA ARG A 48 18.06 -25.77 46.55
C ARG A 48 16.65 -26.30 46.82
N GLN A 49 15.89 -25.68 47.71
CA GLN A 49 14.49 -26.05 47.95
C GLN A 49 13.60 -25.59 46.78
N ILE A 50 13.86 -24.41 46.22
CA ILE A 50 13.16 -23.90 45.04
C ILE A 50 13.45 -24.81 43.84
N GLU A 51 14.71 -25.16 43.62
CA GLU A 51 15.12 -26.09 42.56
C GLU A 51 14.40 -27.43 42.66
N LYS A 52 14.35 -28.04 43.86
CA LYS A 52 13.60 -29.29 44.09
C LYS A 52 12.10 -29.17 43.83
N GLU A 53 11.49 -28.02 44.14
CA GLU A 53 10.07 -27.79 43.85
C GLU A 53 9.81 -27.67 42.34
N VAL A 54 10.70 -26.98 41.61
CA VAL A 54 10.63 -26.86 40.15
C VAL A 54 10.86 -28.23 39.49
N GLU A 55 11.86 -28.98 39.93
CA GLU A 55 12.10 -30.36 39.46
C GLU A 55 10.88 -31.26 39.69
N LYS A 56 10.23 -31.15 40.85
CA LYS A 56 9.01 -31.91 41.17
C LYS A 56 7.85 -31.53 40.26
N LEU A 57 7.66 -30.23 39.99
CA LEU A 57 6.63 -29.73 39.08
C LEU A 57 6.86 -30.26 37.66
N ILE A 58 8.07 -30.10 37.13
CA ILE A 58 8.44 -30.57 35.80
C ILE A 58 8.29 -32.09 35.71
N SER A 59 8.77 -32.83 36.70
CA SER A 59 8.61 -34.29 36.72
C SER A 59 7.14 -34.70 36.72
N SER A 60 6.24 -33.96 37.35
CA SER A 60 4.80 -34.24 37.34
C SER A 60 4.22 -34.01 35.94
N VAL A 61 4.55 -32.89 35.31
CA VAL A 61 4.11 -32.55 33.94
C VAL A 61 4.67 -33.57 32.93
N THR A 62 5.94 -33.93 33.03
CA THR A 62 6.54 -34.95 32.15
C THR A 62 5.90 -36.32 32.35
N LYS A 63 5.60 -36.73 33.59
CA LYS A 63 4.92 -38.01 33.84
C LYS A 63 3.50 -38.06 33.29
N MET A 64 2.84 -36.91 33.17
CA MET A 64 1.51 -36.79 32.56
C MET A 64 1.58 -36.83 31.03
N LEU A 65 2.55 -36.14 30.40
CA LEU A 65 2.64 -36.02 28.94
C LEU A 65 3.37 -37.18 28.26
N LEU A 66 4.42 -37.73 28.89
CA LEU A 66 5.26 -38.78 28.30
C LEU A 66 4.48 -40.04 27.92
N PRO A 67 3.50 -40.54 28.71
CA PRO A 67 2.67 -41.67 28.28
C PRO A 67 1.79 -41.36 27.08
N TYR A 68 1.27 -40.14 26.90
CA TYR A 68 0.50 -39.79 25.70
C TYR A 68 1.37 -39.81 24.43
N PHE A 69 2.65 -39.45 24.57
CA PHE A 69 3.61 -39.46 23.47
C PHE A 69 4.16 -40.86 23.17
N VAL A 70 4.40 -41.68 24.20
CA VAL A 70 5.03 -43.01 24.09
C VAL A 70 4.02 -44.15 23.87
N ARG A 71 2.80 -44.04 24.42
CA ARG A 71 1.78 -45.11 24.39
C ARG A 71 1.00 -45.16 23.07
N ASN A 72 1.08 -44.12 22.25
CA ASN A 72 0.61 -44.13 20.87
C ASN A 72 1.72 -44.69 19.95
N SER A 73 2.08 -45.95 20.17
CA SER A 73 3.05 -46.70 19.35
C SER A 73 2.62 -46.89 17.89
N ASP A 74 1.41 -46.47 17.54
CA ASP A 74 0.86 -46.45 16.17
C ASP A 74 1.15 -45.14 15.40
N LEU A 75 1.82 -44.17 16.03
CA LEU A 75 2.22 -42.93 15.37
C LEU A 75 3.37 -43.18 14.38
N ASN A 76 3.14 -42.84 13.12
CA ASN A 76 4.16 -42.91 12.07
C ASN A 76 5.14 -41.72 12.16
N ILE A 77 5.68 -41.45 13.35
CA ILE A 77 6.69 -40.40 13.59
C ILE A 77 8.07 -40.96 13.29
N SER A 78 8.90 -40.14 12.65
CA SER A 78 10.28 -40.48 12.33
C SER A 78 11.10 -40.82 13.58
N ALA A 79 11.91 -41.89 13.50
CA ALA A 79 12.76 -42.33 14.62
C ALA A 79 13.72 -41.24 15.16
N PRO A 80 14.33 -40.38 14.32
CA PRO A 80 15.14 -39.26 14.81
C PRO A 80 14.32 -38.26 15.63
N CYS A 81 13.12 -37.89 15.17
CA CYS A 81 12.24 -36.97 15.88
C CYS A 81 11.83 -37.52 17.26
N MET A 82 11.41 -38.79 17.32
CA MET A 82 11.02 -39.46 18.57
C MET A 82 12.18 -39.50 19.58
N SER A 83 13.39 -39.84 19.12
CA SER A 83 14.60 -39.86 19.94
C SER A 83 14.91 -38.48 20.54
N THR A 84 14.82 -37.43 19.73
CA THR A 84 15.05 -36.04 20.17
C THR A 84 14.02 -35.59 21.19
N PHE A 85 12.73 -35.92 21.01
CA PHE A 85 11.70 -35.58 22.00
C PHE A 85 11.91 -36.29 23.34
N ILE A 86 12.27 -37.58 23.34
CA ILE A 86 12.62 -38.30 24.58
C ILE A 86 13.79 -37.59 25.29
N LYS A 87 14.80 -37.17 24.54
CA LYS A 87 15.94 -36.42 25.07
C LYS A 87 15.53 -35.06 25.63
N ILE A 88 14.67 -34.31 24.94
CA ILE A 88 14.11 -33.03 25.42
C ILE A 88 13.38 -33.23 26.75
N PHE A 89 12.57 -34.28 26.91
CA PHE A 89 11.91 -34.57 28.19
C PHE A 89 12.89 -34.87 29.32
N VAL A 90 13.99 -35.58 29.04
CA VAL A 90 15.06 -35.84 30.02
C VAL A 90 15.78 -34.55 30.40
N ASP A 91 16.07 -33.70 29.41
CA ASP A 91 16.78 -32.43 29.60
C ASP A 91 15.94 -31.40 30.34
N LEU A 92 14.62 -31.40 30.10
CA LEU A 92 13.68 -30.56 30.84
C LEU A 92 13.66 -30.91 32.32
N ARG A 93 13.66 -32.20 32.68
CA ARG A 93 13.76 -32.63 34.10
C ARG A 93 15.07 -32.21 34.76
N LYS A 94 16.13 -32.03 33.97
CA LYS A 94 17.44 -31.55 34.43
C LYS A 94 17.59 -30.04 34.34
N LEU A 95 16.51 -29.31 34.08
CA LEU A 95 16.50 -27.85 33.95
C LEU A 95 17.49 -27.32 32.91
N LYS A 96 17.70 -28.08 31.83
CA LYS A 96 18.60 -27.67 30.75
C LYS A 96 17.95 -26.56 29.91
N VAL A 97 18.69 -25.48 29.74
CA VAL A 97 18.22 -24.25 29.09
C VAL A 97 17.69 -24.48 27.66
N PRO A 98 18.37 -25.21 26.76
CA PRO A 98 17.87 -25.42 25.39
C PRO A 98 16.48 -26.07 25.33
N ALA A 99 16.22 -27.05 26.20
CA ALA A 99 14.91 -27.70 26.29
C ALA A 99 13.83 -26.78 26.85
N ILE A 100 14.17 -25.92 27.82
CA ILE A 100 13.25 -24.90 28.36
C ILE A 100 12.90 -23.87 27.28
N LYS A 101 13.90 -23.32 26.57
CA LYS A 101 13.70 -22.34 25.49
C LYS A 101 12.84 -22.89 24.36
N LEU A 102 13.01 -24.17 24.01
CA LEU A 102 12.18 -24.82 22.98
C LEU A 102 10.69 -24.83 23.37
N ILE A 103 10.37 -25.05 24.65
CA ILE A 103 8.98 -25.04 25.13
C ILE A 103 8.48 -23.60 25.33
N ASP A 104 9.33 -22.71 25.83
CA ASP A 104 8.96 -21.31 26.10
C ASP A 104 8.64 -20.53 24.82
N SER A 105 9.36 -20.85 23.73
CA SER A 105 9.16 -20.24 22.41
C SER A 105 7.88 -20.68 21.69
N MET A 106 7.23 -21.77 22.13
CA MET A 106 5.94 -22.18 21.57
C MET A 106 4.84 -21.14 21.82
N ALA A 107 3.89 -21.05 20.89
CA ALA A 107 2.74 -20.18 21.02
C ALA A 107 1.94 -20.45 22.30
N LYS A 108 1.71 -19.38 23.05
CA LYS A 108 0.83 -19.34 24.23
C LYS A 108 -0.52 -18.74 23.84
N PRO A 109 -1.63 -19.12 24.50
CA PRO A 109 -2.93 -18.49 24.27
C PRO A 109 -2.85 -16.96 24.44
N PRO A 110 -3.20 -16.16 23.42
CA PRO A 110 -3.11 -14.72 23.48
C PRO A 110 -4.29 -14.15 24.27
N PHE A 111 -4.14 -12.91 24.73
CA PHE A 111 -5.28 -12.15 25.22
C PHE A 111 -6.26 -11.86 24.06
N GLY A 112 -7.55 -11.77 24.37
CA GLY A 112 -8.54 -11.31 23.40
C GLY A 112 -8.82 -12.27 22.24
N LEU A 113 -8.78 -13.60 22.47
CA LEU A 113 -9.26 -14.61 21.50
C LEU A 113 -10.69 -14.32 21.03
N ILE A 114 -11.62 -14.09 21.97
CA ILE A 114 -13.01 -13.73 21.66
C ILE A 114 -13.09 -12.35 20.96
N ARG A 115 -12.12 -11.46 21.24
CA ARG A 115 -12.01 -10.16 20.56
C ARG A 115 -11.38 -10.26 19.17
N GLY A 116 -11.17 -11.46 18.62
CA GLY A 116 -10.67 -11.66 17.26
C GLY A 116 -9.15 -11.56 17.13
N THR A 117 -8.41 -12.11 18.09
CA THR A 117 -6.95 -12.28 17.99
C THR A 117 -6.65 -13.69 17.50
N PHE A 118 -6.32 -13.84 16.22
CA PHE A 118 -6.16 -15.13 15.55
C PHE A 118 -4.70 -15.52 15.27
N GLY A 119 -3.77 -14.57 15.31
CA GLY A 119 -2.33 -14.83 15.23
C GLY A 119 -1.74 -15.16 16.61
N LEU A 120 -1.31 -16.40 16.80
CA LEU A 120 -0.58 -16.90 17.97
C LEU A 120 0.86 -17.19 17.54
N MET A 121 1.73 -16.19 17.49
CA MET A 121 3.04 -16.35 16.86
C MET A 121 4.07 -17.11 17.72
N GLY A 122 3.94 -17.16 19.05
CA GLY A 122 5.06 -17.62 19.89
C GLY A 122 6.29 -16.73 19.77
N ASP A 123 7.40 -17.13 20.37
CA ASP A 123 8.68 -16.40 20.23
C ASP A 123 9.49 -16.99 19.07
N TYR A 124 9.35 -16.33 17.92
CA TYR A 124 10.01 -16.73 16.68
C TYR A 124 11.55 -16.69 16.77
N ASP A 125 12.10 -15.61 17.34
CA ASP A 125 13.56 -15.44 17.37
C ASP A 125 14.18 -16.39 18.42
N GLU A 126 13.52 -16.61 19.56
CA GLU A 126 13.96 -17.60 20.54
C GLU A 126 13.94 -19.02 19.95
N CYS A 127 12.88 -19.40 19.24
CA CYS A 127 12.78 -20.74 18.63
C CYS A 127 13.96 -21.02 17.69
N LEU A 128 14.27 -20.11 16.77
CA LEU A 128 15.36 -20.30 15.80
C LEU A 128 16.76 -20.27 16.44
N GLN A 129 16.89 -19.67 17.63
CA GLN A 129 18.14 -19.65 18.40
C GLN A 129 18.33 -20.89 19.29
N VAL A 130 17.32 -21.75 19.42
CA VAL A 130 17.48 -23.01 20.17
C VAL A 130 18.51 -23.88 19.45
N ALA A 131 19.53 -24.30 20.18
CA ALA A 131 20.48 -25.32 19.76
C ALA A 131 20.97 -26.11 20.97
N SER A 132 21.11 -27.42 20.81
CA SER A 132 21.55 -28.31 21.88
C SER A 132 22.51 -29.35 21.33
N ASN A 133 23.59 -29.63 22.08
CA ASN A 133 24.43 -30.79 21.83
C ASN A 133 23.86 -32.06 22.49
N LYS A 134 24.57 -33.18 22.34
CA LYS A 134 24.17 -34.47 22.92
C LYS A 134 24.09 -34.45 24.46
N LYS A 135 24.81 -33.53 25.13
CA LYS A 135 24.78 -33.37 26.59
C LYS A 135 23.56 -32.59 27.09
N GLY A 136 22.82 -31.93 26.19
CA GLY A 136 21.69 -31.06 26.53
C GLY A 136 22.12 -29.61 26.80
N ASP A 137 23.36 -29.25 26.49
CA ASP A 137 23.94 -27.93 26.70
C ASP A 137 24.05 -27.19 25.35
N PRO A 138 24.16 -25.85 25.34
CA PRO A 138 24.41 -25.09 24.12
C PRO A 138 25.67 -25.61 23.41
N PRO A 139 25.61 -25.89 22.09
CA PRO A 139 26.75 -26.44 21.37
C PRO A 139 27.88 -25.40 21.23
N SER A 140 29.13 -25.86 21.27
CA SER A 140 30.30 -25.01 21.05
C SER A 140 30.61 -24.78 19.56
N SER A 141 30.12 -25.66 18.68
CA SER A 141 30.27 -25.56 17.22
C SER A 141 29.08 -26.23 16.53
N HIS A 142 28.86 -25.94 15.24
CA HIS A 142 27.79 -26.58 14.45
C HIS A 142 27.93 -28.11 14.35
N GLU A 143 29.15 -28.64 14.45
CA GLU A 143 29.40 -30.10 14.41
C GLU A 143 29.04 -30.81 15.72
N ASP A 144 29.00 -30.10 16.86
CA ASP A 144 28.56 -30.63 18.16
C ASP A 144 27.04 -30.59 18.33
N GLU A 145 26.32 -30.02 17.35
CA GLU A 145 24.88 -29.86 17.42
C GLU A 145 24.14 -31.20 17.26
N PHE A 146 23.27 -31.50 18.22
CA PHE A 146 22.39 -32.66 18.19
C PHE A 146 21.02 -32.31 17.60
N TYR A 147 20.45 -31.16 17.97
CA TYR A 147 19.29 -30.56 17.32
C TYR A 147 19.33 -29.03 17.45
N HIS A 148 18.57 -28.36 16.59
CA HIS A 148 18.25 -26.94 16.71
C HIS A 148 16.74 -26.72 16.57
N GLY A 149 16.25 -25.54 16.92
CA GLY A 149 14.84 -25.19 16.78
C GLY A 149 14.46 -24.86 15.34
N GLN A 150 13.27 -25.27 14.96
CA GLN A 150 12.59 -25.02 13.70
C GLN A 150 11.22 -24.43 14.02
N TYR A 151 10.93 -23.26 13.48
CA TYR A 151 9.67 -22.58 13.68
C TYR A 151 8.64 -23.08 12.67
N CYS A 152 7.54 -23.65 13.17
CA CYS A 152 6.43 -24.15 12.36
C CYS A 152 5.16 -23.35 12.58
N THR A 153 4.45 -23.00 11.51
CA THR A 153 3.12 -22.39 11.58
C THR A 153 2.06 -23.46 11.33
N VAL A 154 1.13 -23.60 12.27
CA VAL A 154 -0.05 -24.47 12.17
C VAL A 154 -1.28 -23.61 11.95
N GLU A 155 -2.10 -23.98 10.97
CA GLU A 155 -3.41 -23.37 10.72
C GLU A 155 -4.51 -24.18 11.44
N ALA A 156 -5.30 -23.50 12.25
CA ALA A 156 -6.53 -24.02 12.86
C ALA A 156 -7.74 -23.31 12.24
N MET A 157 -8.62 -24.09 11.59
CA MET A 157 -9.84 -23.56 10.97
C MET A 157 -11.05 -23.73 11.89
N PHE A 158 -12.06 -22.88 11.71
CA PHE A 158 -13.33 -23.11 12.37
C PHE A 158 -13.96 -24.43 11.87
N PRO A 159 -14.63 -25.19 12.76
CA PRO A 159 -15.38 -26.37 12.38
C PRO A 159 -16.40 -26.02 11.28
N PRO A 160 -16.52 -26.79 10.18
CA PRO A 160 -17.39 -26.42 9.05
C PRO A 160 -18.84 -26.12 9.43
N LYS A 161 -19.39 -26.87 10.41
CA LYS A 161 -20.75 -26.63 10.93
C LYS A 161 -20.86 -25.33 11.72
N LEU A 162 -19.86 -25.00 12.53
CA LEU A 162 -19.81 -23.74 13.28
C LEU A 162 -19.59 -22.56 12.33
N LEU A 163 -18.71 -22.72 11.34
CA LEU A 163 -18.46 -21.73 10.31
C LEU A 163 -19.73 -21.40 9.53
N LYS A 164 -20.44 -22.42 9.08
CA LYS A 164 -21.74 -22.25 8.42
C LYS A 164 -22.76 -21.56 9.33
N ALA A 165 -22.85 -21.95 10.61
CA ALA A 165 -23.74 -21.28 11.57
C ALA A 165 -23.40 -19.80 11.78
N MET A 166 -22.11 -19.46 11.86
CA MET A 166 -21.63 -18.08 11.94
C MET A 166 -21.98 -17.29 10.67
N GLN A 167 -21.81 -17.89 9.50
CA GLN A 167 -22.21 -17.31 8.20
C GLN A 167 -23.72 -17.13 8.10
N ASP A 168 -24.53 -18.12 8.49
CA ASP A 168 -25.99 -18.05 8.48
C ASP A 168 -26.51 -16.94 9.42
N TYR A 169 -25.88 -16.77 10.60
CA TYR A 169 -26.15 -15.64 11.49
C TYR A 169 -25.73 -14.30 10.90
N GLY A 170 -24.52 -14.23 10.31
CA GLY A 170 -24.01 -13.02 9.65
C GLY A 170 -24.88 -12.58 8.46
N ASN A 171 -25.45 -13.55 7.74
CA ASN A 171 -26.39 -13.35 6.63
C ASN A 171 -27.82 -13.00 7.10
N GLY A 172 -28.09 -12.99 8.42
CA GLY A 172 -29.42 -12.74 8.96
C GLY A 172 -30.44 -13.84 8.67
N LEU A 173 -30.00 -15.04 8.27
CA LEU A 173 -30.88 -16.20 7.99
C LEU A 173 -31.41 -16.85 9.26
N VAL A 174 -30.66 -16.72 10.36
CA VAL A 174 -30.91 -17.39 11.64
C VAL A 174 -30.58 -16.44 12.78
N ASN A 175 -31.38 -16.43 13.85
CA ASN A 175 -31.07 -15.63 15.04
C ASN A 175 -30.10 -16.38 15.97
N TYR A 176 -29.22 -15.66 16.69
CA TYR A 176 -28.22 -16.30 17.56
C TYR A 176 -28.86 -17.18 18.65
N THR A 177 -30.10 -16.87 19.05
CA THR A 177 -30.89 -17.63 20.03
C THR A 177 -31.17 -19.07 19.58
N GLU A 178 -31.18 -19.33 18.27
CA GLU A 178 -31.44 -20.65 17.68
C GLU A 178 -30.24 -21.60 17.81
N PHE A 179 -29.04 -21.07 18.08
CA PHE A 179 -27.82 -21.86 18.29
C PHE A 179 -27.59 -22.26 19.76
N GLY A 180 -28.57 -22.06 20.63
CA GLY A 180 -28.47 -22.39 22.06
C GLY A 180 -27.28 -21.71 22.73
N LYS A 181 -26.48 -22.47 23.49
CA LYS A 181 -25.31 -21.94 24.22
C LYS A 181 -24.22 -21.36 23.29
N LEU A 182 -24.11 -21.88 22.06
CA LEU A 182 -23.12 -21.44 21.08
C LEU A 182 -23.47 -20.06 20.51
N GLY A 183 -24.76 -19.70 20.51
CA GLY A 183 -25.24 -18.38 20.10
C GLY A 183 -24.58 -17.23 20.85
N ASN A 184 -24.30 -17.41 22.13
CA ASN A 184 -23.61 -16.40 22.94
C ASN A 184 -22.15 -16.18 22.51
N ILE A 185 -21.49 -17.20 21.94
CA ILE A 185 -20.12 -17.08 21.41
C ILE A 185 -20.16 -16.48 20.01
N ILE A 186 -21.08 -16.94 19.16
CA ILE A 186 -21.28 -16.44 17.80
C ILE A 186 -21.54 -14.93 17.82
N LYS A 187 -22.38 -14.44 18.75
CA LYS A 187 -22.68 -13.01 18.92
C LYS A 187 -21.43 -12.14 19.16
N GLU A 188 -20.44 -12.67 19.87
CA GLU A 188 -19.23 -11.94 20.26
C GLU A 188 -18.13 -11.95 19.18
N LEU A 189 -18.33 -12.66 18.07
CA LEU A 189 -17.40 -12.75 16.93
C LEU A 189 -17.97 -12.16 15.62
N PRO A 190 -18.41 -10.88 15.61
CA PRO A 190 -19.13 -10.29 14.48
C PRO A 190 -18.34 -10.30 13.17
N ALA A 191 -17.02 -10.17 13.22
CA ALA A 191 -16.17 -10.23 12.03
C ALA A 191 -16.11 -11.65 11.43
N ALA A 192 -16.05 -12.69 12.27
CA ALA A 192 -16.05 -14.08 11.82
C ALA A 192 -17.42 -14.54 11.28
N ASN A 193 -18.51 -13.91 11.73
CA ASN A 193 -19.85 -14.15 11.18
C ASN A 193 -20.00 -13.65 9.74
N PHE A 194 -19.24 -12.63 9.36
CA PHE A 194 -19.34 -12.01 8.05
C PHE A 194 -18.28 -12.52 7.05
N ALA A 195 -17.10 -12.95 7.52
CA ALA A 195 -16.00 -13.40 6.65
C ALA A 195 -15.23 -14.60 7.23
N GLY A 196 -15.93 -15.56 7.86
CA GLY A 196 -15.33 -16.65 8.63
C GLY A 196 -14.30 -17.50 7.89
N ASP A 197 -14.40 -17.66 6.57
CA ASP A 197 -13.41 -18.39 5.75
C ASP A 197 -12.03 -17.71 5.74
N TYR A 198 -11.98 -16.40 5.99
CA TYR A 198 -10.75 -15.60 6.05
C TYR A 198 -10.11 -15.57 7.44
N PHE A 199 -10.83 -16.01 8.48
CA PHE A 199 -10.36 -16.01 9.86
C PHE A 199 -9.88 -17.41 10.26
N LYS A 200 -8.58 -17.64 10.07
CA LYS A 200 -7.88 -18.84 10.53
C LYS A 200 -7.01 -18.49 11.72
N PHE A 201 -6.89 -19.42 12.66
CA PHE A 201 -5.89 -19.32 13.72
C PHE A 201 -4.53 -19.73 13.16
N HIS A 202 -3.52 -18.91 13.36
CA HIS A 202 -2.15 -19.22 12.98
C HIS A 202 -1.31 -19.40 14.25
N ILE A 203 -0.85 -20.61 14.49
CA ILE A 203 -0.19 -21.02 15.73
C ILE A 203 1.27 -21.36 15.44
N GLY A 204 2.19 -20.59 16.02
CA GLY A 204 3.63 -20.82 15.97
C GLY A 204 4.04 -21.91 16.96
N ILE A 205 4.62 -23.00 16.45
CA ILE A 205 5.11 -24.13 17.24
C ILE A 205 6.59 -24.28 16.97
N CYS A 206 7.40 -24.30 18.03
CA CYS A 206 8.82 -24.62 17.91
C CYS A 206 9.03 -26.14 17.97
N LEU A 207 9.66 -26.70 16.94
CA LEU A 207 10.03 -28.11 16.87
C LEU A 207 11.55 -28.29 16.77
N PRO A 208 12.11 -29.42 17.21
CA PRO A 208 13.49 -29.72 16.90
C PRO A 208 13.63 -30.06 15.40
N SER A 209 14.74 -29.66 14.78
CA SER A 209 15.06 -29.84 13.36
C SER A 209 15.16 -31.29 12.89
N THR A 210 15.22 -32.23 13.83
CA THR A 210 15.11 -33.67 13.54
C THR A 210 13.68 -34.12 13.18
N CYS A 211 12.68 -33.25 13.37
CA CYS A 211 11.29 -33.51 13.05
C CYS A 211 10.89 -32.88 11.72
N THR A 212 10.03 -33.57 10.97
CA THR A 212 9.49 -33.12 9.70
C THR A 212 8.10 -32.51 9.87
N ALA A 213 7.62 -31.77 8.86
CA ALA A 213 6.24 -31.28 8.83
C ALA A 213 5.19 -32.42 8.92
N ASN A 214 5.52 -33.61 8.41
CA ASN A 214 4.66 -34.80 8.53
C ASN A 214 4.63 -35.30 9.97
N ASP A 215 5.76 -35.31 10.67
CA ASP A 215 5.81 -35.70 12.09
C ASP A 215 4.91 -34.78 12.94
N LEU A 216 4.94 -33.47 12.67
CA LEU A 216 4.03 -32.52 13.33
C LEU A 216 2.57 -32.82 13.02
N LYS A 217 2.23 -33.15 11.78
CA LYS A 217 0.85 -33.48 11.38
C LYS A 217 0.32 -34.70 12.15
N GLU A 218 1.13 -35.74 12.31
CA GLU A 218 0.79 -36.92 13.10
C GLU A 218 0.63 -36.56 14.59
N MET A 219 1.51 -35.71 15.14
CA MET A 219 1.40 -35.24 16.54
C MET A 219 0.13 -34.41 16.79
N LEU A 220 -0.28 -33.58 15.84
CA LEU A 220 -1.52 -32.79 15.95
C LEU A 220 -2.76 -33.70 15.95
N GLY A 221 -2.72 -34.86 15.29
CA GLY A 221 -3.78 -35.86 15.31
C GLY A 221 -4.02 -36.51 16.68
N LEU A 222 -3.11 -36.33 17.63
CA LEU A 222 -3.27 -36.81 19.02
C LEU A 222 -4.12 -35.89 19.89
N VAL A 223 -4.28 -34.63 19.47
CA VAL A 223 -5.07 -33.66 20.21
C VAL A 223 -6.54 -34.03 20.00
N PRO A 224 -7.30 -34.39 21.06
CA PRO A 224 -8.67 -34.93 20.95
C PRO A 224 -9.68 -33.83 20.65
N ILE A 225 -9.45 -33.09 19.57
CA ILE A 225 -10.24 -31.98 19.06
C ILE A 225 -10.63 -32.37 17.63
N ASP A 226 -11.38 -33.47 17.48
CA ASP A 226 -11.89 -33.97 16.19
C ASP A 226 -12.70 -32.92 15.42
N PHE A 227 -13.14 -31.85 16.10
CA PHE A 227 -13.96 -30.80 15.54
C PHE A 227 -13.17 -29.66 14.86
N VAL A 228 -11.87 -29.48 15.12
CA VAL A 228 -11.06 -28.39 14.54
C VAL A 228 -10.09 -28.97 13.51
N PRO A 229 -10.26 -28.65 12.20
CA PRO A 229 -9.28 -29.03 11.20
C PRO A 229 -7.94 -28.33 11.47
N LEU A 230 -6.90 -29.12 11.71
CA LEU A 230 -5.51 -28.66 11.89
C LEU A 230 -4.68 -28.99 10.66
N GLY A 231 -3.91 -28.02 10.19
CA GLY A 231 -2.99 -28.18 9.06
C GLY A 231 -1.62 -27.61 9.39
N VAL A 232 -0.55 -28.33 9.04
CA VAL A 232 0.80 -27.77 9.05
C VAL A 232 0.97 -26.93 7.81
N HIS A 233 1.18 -25.62 7.99
CA HIS A 233 1.29 -24.67 6.89
C HIS A 233 2.73 -24.54 6.39
N ARG A 234 3.67 -24.30 7.30
CA ARG A 234 5.11 -24.27 6.98
C ARG A 234 5.98 -24.52 8.19
N CYS A 235 7.24 -24.89 7.94
CA CYS A 235 8.29 -25.01 8.95
C CYS A 235 9.60 -24.45 8.39
N GLU A 236 10.31 -23.62 9.16
CA GLU A 236 11.57 -22.99 8.77
C GLU A 236 12.60 -22.99 9.91
N ASP A 237 13.87 -23.20 9.58
CA ASP A 237 14.97 -23.28 10.55
C ASP A 237 15.86 -22.01 10.59
N GLY A 238 15.57 -21.05 9.71
CA GLY A 238 16.27 -19.77 9.61
C GLY A 238 17.74 -19.83 9.14
N ARG A 239 18.28 -21.02 8.84
CA ARG A 239 19.72 -21.20 8.57
C ARG A 239 20.07 -21.21 7.09
N THR A 240 19.20 -21.72 6.22
CA THR A 240 19.46 -21.78 4.78
C THR A 240 18.73 -20.68 4.02
N LYS A 241 19.43 -19.61 3.65
CA LYS A 241 18.97 -18.65 2.63
C LYS A 241 19.82 -18.81 1.38
N SER A 242 19.36 -19.62 0.43
CA SER A 242 20.02 -19.75 -0.85
C SER A 242 19.73 -18.54 -1.73
N VAL A 243 20.76 -18.00 -2.38
CA VAL A 243 20.61 -16.90 -3.32
C VAL A 243 20.27 -17.47 -4.69
N ASN A 244 19.09 -17.13 -5.19
CA ASN A 244 18.64 -17.57 -6.50
C ASN A 244 19.24 -16.72 -7.64
N MET A 245 19.25 -17.27 -8.86
CA MET A 245 19.72 -16.54 -10.06
C MET A 245 19.07 -15.17 -10.24
N HIS A 246 17.74 -15.08 -10.08
CA HIS A 246 16.99 -13.82 -10.18
C HIS A 246 17.43 -12.79 -9.13
N GLN A 247 17.77 -13.24 -7.92
CA GLN A 247 18.27 -12.37 -6.85
C GLN A 247 19.70 -11.90 -7.16
N MET A 248 20.57 -12.78 -7.64
CA MET A 248 21.93 -12.40 -8.07
C MET A 248 21.91 -11.34 -9.17
N VAL A 249 21.06 -11.51 -10.19
CA VAL A 249 20.89 -10.54 -11.28
C VAL A 249 20.45 -9.19 -10.73
N PHE A 250 19.43 -9.14 -9.86
CA PHE A 250 18.95 -7.87 -9.33
C PHE A 250 19.96 -7.21 -8.37
N LEU A 251 20.67 -7.98 -7.55
CA LEU A 251 21.76 -7.46 -6.71
C LEU A 251 22.89 -6.85 -7.57
N ALA A 252 23.23 -7.46 -8.70
CA ALA A 252 24.19 -6.88 -9.64
C ALA A 252 23.68 -5.55 -10.26
N ILE A 253 22.39 -5.47 -10.59
CA ILE A 253 21.76 -4.22 -11.06
C ILE A 253 21.82 -3.13 -9.98
N LEU A 254 21.53 -3.47 -8.72
CA LEU A 254 21.62 -2.52 -7.61
C LEU A 254 23.07 -2.06 -7.36
N ALA A 255 24.04 -2.97 -7.44
CA ALA A 255 25.45 -2.64 -7.30
C ALA A 255 25.93 -1.71 -8.43
N LEU A 256 25.53 -1.97 -9.67
CA LEU A 256 25.80 -1.08 -10.80
C LEU A 256 25.16 0.29 -10.61
N LEU A 257 23.90 0.34 -10.18
CA LEU A 257 23.20 1.59 -9.93
C LEU A 257 23.89 2.39 -8.82
N ALA A 258 24.28 1.74 -7.73
CA ALA A 258 25.03 2.36 -6.64
C ALA A 258 26.37 2.93 -7.14
N ALA A 259 27.10 2.18 -7.97
CA ALA A 259 28.34 2.66 -8.57
C ALA A 259 28.14 3.89 -9.48
N LEU A 260 27.07 3.90 -10.29
CA LEU A 260 26.71 5.04 -11.14
C LEU A 260 26.30 6.27 -10.33
N VAL A 261 25.54 6.09 -9.26
CA VAL A 261 25.13 7.18 -8.35
C VAL A 261 26.32 7.76 -7.59
N LEU A 262 27.21 6.90 -7.09
CA LEU A 262 28.43 7.32 -6.41
C LEU A 262 29.35 8.10 -7.35
N SER A 263 29.63 7.54 -8.54
CA SER A 263 30.46 8.22 -9.55
C SER A 263 29.85 9.54 -10.01
N GLY A 264 28.55 9.58 -10.30
CA GLY A 264 27.83 10.81 -10.66
C GLY A 264 27.90 11.89 -9.59
N THR A 265 27.73 11.51 -8.32
CA THR A 265 27.79 12.44 -7.19
C THR A 265 29.21 12.94 -6.94
N VAL A 266 30.23 12.09 -7.10
CA VAL A 266 31.65 12.49 -7.00
C VAL A 266 32.03 13.47 -8.12
N VAL A 267 31.59 13.22 -9.35
CA VAL A 267 31.84 14.14 -10.49
C VAL A 267 31.20 15.50 -10.25
N ASP A 268 29.95 15.53 -9.77
CA ASP A 268 29.24 16.78 -9.45
C ASP A 268 29.92 17.54 -8.30
N ALA A 269 30.30 16.84 -7.22
CA ALA A 269 31.03 17.43 -6.11
C ALA A 269 32.38 18.02 -6.57
N TRP A 270 33.12 17.31 -7.42
CA TRP A 270 34.40 17.77 -7.96
C TRP A 270 34.26 19.01 -8.83
N GLN A 271 33.22 19.10 -9.67
CA GLN A 271 32.93 20.30 -10.48
C GLN A 271 32.60 21.51 -9.61
N ASN A 272 31.76 21.34 -8.59
CA ASN A 272 31.42 22.41 -7.67
C ASN A 272 32.63 22.89 -6.86
N LEU A 273 33.52 21.98 -6.44
CA LEU A 273 34.75 22.34 -5.71
C LEU A 273 35.76 23.11 -6.56
N LYS A 274 35.86 22.81 -7.86
CA LYS A 274 36.78 23.52 -8.76
C LYS A 274 36.22 24.84 -9.32
N ASN A 275 34.98 25.21 -9.00
CA ASN A 275 34.27 26.35 -9.61
C ASN A 275 34.30 26.34 -11.16
N THR A 276 34.50 25.16 -11.75
CA THR A 276 34.55 25.01 -13.20
C THR A 276 33.12 24.84 -13.71
N GLU A 277 32.35 25.93 -13.77
CA GLU A 277 31.14 25.96 -14.61
C GLU A 277 31.64 25.85 -16.07
N LEU A 278 31.73 24.62 -16.61
CA LEU A 278 31.98 24.40 -18.03
C LEU A 278 30.89 25.13 -18.83
N LYS A 279 31.29 26.08 -19.68
CA LYS A 279 30.39 26.74 -20.63
C LYS A 279 29.70 25.67 -21.49
N ASP A 280 28.41 25.85 -21.77
CA ASP A 280 27.53 24.84 -22.39
C ASP A 280 28.03 24.29 -23.75
N GLU A 281 28.96 24.97 -24.41
CA GLU A 281 29.57 24.53 -25.68
C GLU A 281 30.70 23.47 -25.51
N GLN A 282 31.14 23.16 -24.29
CA GLN A 282 32.22 22.20 -24.00
C GLN A 282 31.81 21.00 -23.13
N LYS A 283 30.50 20.78 -22.90
CA LYS A 283 30.06 19.67 -22.05
C LYS A 283 30.17 18.33 -22.79
N ASP A 284 31.12 17.52 -22.35
CA ASP A 284 31.26 16.13 -22.79
C ASP A 284 30.00 15.33 -22.41
N LYS A 285 29.38 14.65 -23.38
CA LYS A 285 28.21 13.78 -23.17
C LYS A 285 28.48 12.71 -22.11
N PHE A 286 29.73 12.29 -21.95
CA PHE A 286 30.14 11.36 -20.91
C PHE A 286 29.96 11.96 -19.51
N ILE A 287 30.38 13.22 -19.32
CA ILE A 287 30.20 13.95 -18.06
C ILE A 287 28.70 14.18 -17.79
N GLU A 288 27.92 14.54 -18.82
CA GLU A 288 26.46 14.71 -18.65
C GLU A 288 25.75 13.44 -18.20
N PHE A 289 26.17 12.29 -18.74
CA PHE A 289 25.64 10.99 -18.34
C PHE A 289 25.85 10.72 -16.85
N PHE A 290 27.07 10.92 -16.32
CA PHE A 290 27.33 10.74 -14.89
C PHE A 290 26.59 11.77 -14.02
N LEU A 291 26.53 13.03 -14.44
CA LEU A 291 25.77 14.06 -13.73
C LEU A 291 24.27 13.74 -13.64
N ALA A 292 23.72 12.98 -14.59
CA ALA A 292 22.33 12.51 -14.51
C ALA A 292 22.06 11.60 -13.30
N PHE A 293 23.08 10.92 -12.77
CA PHE A 293 23.00 10.06 -11.58
C PHE A 293 23.41 10.77 -10.27
N SER A 294 23.81 12.05 -10.31
CA SER A 294 24.22 12.78 -9.11
C SER A 294 23.05 13.04 -8.17
N VAL A 295 23.20 12.63 -6.89
CA VAL A 295 22.21 12.90 -5.84
C VAL A 295 22.04 14.40 -5.60
N TYR A 296 23.12 15.17 -5.63
CA TYR A 296 23.11 16.61 -5.32
C TYR A 296 22.33 17.40 -6.38
N SER A 297 22.73 17.28 -7.65
CA SER A 297 22.03 17.93 -8.77
C SER A 297 20.57 17.51 -8.87
N ASN A 298 20.29 16.22 -8.73
CA ASN A 298 18.92 15.70 -8.79
C ASN A 298 18.06 16.18 -7.61
N THR A 299 18.63 16.29 -6.40
CA THR A 299 17.90 16.80 -5.24
C THR A 299 17.61 18.29 -5.39
N LYS A 300 18.58 19.08 -5.84
CA LYS A 300 18.37 20.51 -6.16
C LYS A 300 17.28 20.68 -7.21
N LYS A 301 17.23 19.79 -8.20
CA LYS A 301 16.22 19.77 -9.26
C LYS A 301 14.82 19.40 -8.75
N LEU A 302 14.72 18.42 -7.85
CA LEU A 302 13.46 18.05 -7.19
C LEU A 302 12.90 19.20 -6.36
N LEU A 303 13.74 19.83 -5.53
CA LEU A 303 13.36 20.91 -4.60
C LEU A 303 13.12 22.24 -5.30
N LYS A 304 13.54 22.40 -6.56
CA LYS A 304 13.28 23.59 -7.35
C LYS A 304 11.78 23.68 -7.67
N THR A 305 11.07 24.55 -6.97
CA THR A 305 9.72 24.96 -7.32
C THR A 305 9.79 25.88 -8.54
N GLU A 306 9.38 25.40 -9.71
CA GLU A 306 9.37 26.24 -10.93
C GLU A 306 8.42 27.43 -10.76
N LYS A 307 8.74 28.55 -11.42
CA LYS A 307 7.77 29.64 -11.60
C LYS A 307 6.62 29.07 -12.42
N HIS A 308 5.40 29.43 -12.04
CA HIS A 308 4.15 28.92 -12.60
C HIS A 308 4.18 29.02 -14.14
N ASN A 309 4.52 27.93 -14.81
CA ASN A 309 4.39 27.86 -16.26
C ASN A 309 2.90 27.78 -16.52
N GLY A 310 2.37 28.63 -17.41
CA GLY A 310 0.93 28.74 -17.62
C GLY A 310 0.24 27.38 -17.75
N SER A 311 0.90 26.39 -18.36
CA SER A 311 0.45 25.01 -18.62
C SER A 311 0.22 24.08 -17.43
N GLU A 312 0.71 24.40 -16.22
CA GLU A 312 0.62 23.50 -15.07
C GLU A 312 -0.66 23.73 -14.25
N ILE A 313 -1.42 22.66 -14.00
CA ILE A 313 -2.60 22.70 -13.14
C ILE A 313 -2.14 22.44 -11.69
N THR A 314 -1.81 23.52 -10.96
CA THR A 314 -1.18 23.40 -9.63
C THR A 314 -2.02 22.67 -8.60
N ALA A 315 -3.36 22.75 -8.68
CA ALA A 315 -4.25 22.02 -7.77
C ALA A 315 -4.05 20.50 -7.85
N ILE A 316 -3.71 19.95 -9.02
CA ILE A 316 -3.47 18.52 -9.19
C ILE A 316 -2.27 18.06 -8.35
N ASN A 317 -1.27 18.92 -8.11
CA ASN A 317 -0.10 18.56 -7.31
C ASN A 317 -0.51 18.15 -5.88
N GLY A 318 -1.31 18.96 -5.18
CA GLY A 318 -1.80 18.59 -3.86
C GLY A 318 -2.72 17.38 -3.87
N MET A 319 -3.57 17.25 -4.90
CA MET A 319 -4.46 16.09 -5.03
C MET A 319 -3.70 14.77 -5.24
N TYR A 320 -2.57 14.78 -5.96
CA TYR A 320 -1.69 13.61 -6.09
C TYR A 320 -1.10 13.18 -4.75
N VAL A 321 -0.54 14.14 -3.99
CA VAL A 321 0.09 13.87 -2.69
C VAL A 321 -0.94 13.30 -1.71
N LEU A 322 -2.10 13.95 -1.61
CA LEU A 322 -3.19 13.47 -0.75
C LEU A 322 -3.72 12.12 -1.23
N GLY A 323 -3.83 11.90 -2.55
CA GLY A 323 -4.19 10.61 -3.12
C GLY A 323 -3.23 9.48 -2.69
N THR A 324 -1.92 9.75 -2.61
CA THR A 324 -0.94 8.78 -2.10
C THR A 324 -1.15 8.50 -0.60
N VAL A 325 -1.47 9.52 0.20
CA VAL A 325 -1.79 9.32 1.62
C VAL A 325 -3.10 8.55 1.81
N LEU A 326 -4.12 8.79 0.98
CA LEU A 326 -5.40 8.07 1.05
C LEU A 326 -5.24 6.58 0.75
N VAL A 327 -4.39 6.19 -0.20
CA VAL A 327 -4.12 4.76 -0.45
C VAL A 327 -3.33 4.11 0.70
N VAL A 328 -2.46 4.87 1.38
CA VAL A 328 -1.80 4.40 2.62
C VAL A 328 -2.82 4.17 3.72
N ILE A 329 -3.77 5.09 3.91
CA ILE A 329 -4.87 4.93 4.89
C ILE A 329 -5.68 3.67 4.57
N TYR A 330 -6.13 3.53 3.32
CA TYR A 330 -6.94 2.39 2.88
C TYR A 330 -6.23 1.06 3.14
N HIS A 331 -4.99 0.89 2.67
CA HIS A 331 -4.25 -0.35 2.87
C HIS A 331 -3.76 -0.56 4.31
N THR A 332 -3.71 0.48 5.15
CA THR A 332 -3.45 0.26 6.59
C THR A 332 -4.65 -0.37 7.29
N TYR A 333 -5.88 0.00 6.91
CA TYR A 333 -7.10 -0.60 7.46
C TYR A 333 -7.47 -1.93 6.79
N PHE A 334 -7.17 -2.10 5.49
CA PHE A 334 -7.62 -3.24 4.69
C PHE A 334 -6.46 -4.00 4.02
N LEU A 335 -5.63 -4.65 4.85
CA LEU A 335 -4.67 -5.65 4.38
C LEU A 335 -5.36 -7.03 4.24
N PRO A 336 -5.16 -7.74 3.12
CA PRO A 336 -5.76 -9.06 2.88
C PRO A 336 -5.26 -10.17 3.83
N PHE A 337 -4.24 -9.90 4.65
CA PHE A 337 -3.64 -10.85 5.59
C PHE A 337 -4.00 -10.60 7.05
N PHE A 338 -5.09 -9.86 7.29
CA PHE A 338 -5.47 -9.38 8.63
C PHE A 338 -5.48 -10.46 9.72
N SER A 339 -5.91 -11.68 9.41
CA SER A 339 -5.95 -12.82 10.35
C SER A 339 -4.57 -13.32 10.80
N LEU A 340 -3.52 -13.09 10.00
CA LEU A 340 -2.16 -13.53 10.32
C LEU A 340 -1.53 -12.72 11.47
N PHE A 341 -1.91 -11.45 11.60
CA PHE A 341 -1.16 -10.51 12.44
C PHE A 341 -2.02 -9.63 13.33
N ALA A 342 -3.34 -9.50 13.11
CA ALA A 342 -4.15 -8.59 13.90
C ALA A 342 -4.55 -9.16 15.26
N SER A 343 -4.53 -8.30 16.28
CA SER A 343 -5.25 -8.50 17.54
C SER A 343 -6.42 -7.51 17.65
N ASN A 344 -7.43 -7.87 18.46
CA ASN A 344 -8.67 -7.11 18.60
C ASN A 344 -9.45 -6.92 17.27
N GLY A 345 -9.43 -7.92 16.39
CA GLY A 345 -10.16 -7.88 15.11
C GLY A 345 -11.67 -7.62 15.24
N ALA A 346 -12.29 -7.89 16.40
CA ALA A 346 -13.69 -7.56 16.68
C ALA A 346 -13.99 -6.06 16.54
N ASN A 347 -13.00 -5.19 16.75
CA ASN A 347 -13.15 -3.74 16.54
C ASN A 347 -13.57 -3.41 15.10
N LEU A 348 -13.18 -4.23 14.10
CA LEU A 348 -13.63 -4.06 12.72
C LEU A 348 -15.15 -4.12 12.62
N GLY A 349 -15.80 -5.09 13.31
CA GLY A 349 -17.25 -5.20 13.31
C GLY A 349 -17.95 -4.00 13.96
N THR A 350 -17.30 -3.33 14.92
CA THR A 350 -17.78 -2.05 15.47
C THR A 350 -17.61 -0.93 14.46
N TYR A 351 -16.42 -0.77 13.89
CA TYR A 351 -16.11 0.31 12.97
C TYR A 351 -16.96 0.27 11.70
N LEU A 352 -17.29 -0.91 11.18
CA LEU A 352 -18.18 -1.07 10.03
C LEU A 352 -19.61 -0.58 10.28
N LYS A 353 -20.03 -0.41 11.54
CA LYS A 353 -21.31 0.19 11.91
C LYS A 353 -21.24 1.71 12.00
N ASP A 354 -20.05 2.29 12.07
CA ASP A 354 -19.86 3.72 12.19
C ASP A 354 -19.97 4.37 10.80
N PHE A 355 -20.84 5.38 10.70
CA PHE A 355 -21.11 6.06 9.44
C PHE A 355 -19.83 6.71 8.87
N GLU A 356 -19.00 7.30 9.72
CA GLU A 356 -17.77 7.98 9.34
C GLU A 356 -16.74 7.02 8.72
N PHE A 357 -16.70 5.78 9.20
CA PHE A 357 -15.76 4.77 8.72
C PHE A 357 -16.09 4.28 7.30
N THR A 358 -17.33 4.48 6.84
CA THR A 358 -17.74 4.15 5.46
C THR A 358 -16.88 4.85 4.41
N LEU A 359 -16.42 6.06 4.69
CA LEU A 359 -15.53 6.78 3.77
C LEU A 359 -14.18 6.08 3.62
N VAL A 360 -13.70 5.44 4.69
CA VAL A 360 -12.47 4.64 4.66
C VAL A 360 -12.71 3.32 3.93
N VAL A 361 -13.84 2.65 4.20
CA VAL A 361 -14.25 1.40 3.55
C VAL A 361 -14.35 1.54 2.02
N THR A 362 -14.92 2.65 1.55
CA THR A 362 -15.16 2.92 0.12
C THR A 362 -14.00 3.68 -0.55
N MET A 363 -12.91 3.92 0.18
CA MET A 363 -11.79 4.76 -0.27
C MET A 363 -11.03 4.18 -1.47
N GLY A 364 -11.22 2.89 -1.79
CA GLY A 364 -10.73 2.28 -3.02
C GLY A 364 -11.14 3.05 -4.29
N ILE A 365 -12.24 3.83 -4.26
CA ILE A 365 -12.64 4.68 -5.39
C ILE A 365 -11.63 5.80 -5.71
N SER A 366 -10.77 6.17 -4.76
CA SER A 366 -9.77 7.23 -4.94
C SER A 366 -8.82 6.95 -6.10
N ILE A 367 -8.67 5.69 -6.53
CA ILE A 367 -7.88 5.33 -7.71
C ILE A 367 -8.42 5.94 -9.00
N GLU A 368 -9.73 6.22 -9.08
CA GLU A 368 -10.38 6.88 -10.23
C GLU A 368 -9.80 8.27 -10.49
N ALA A 369 -9.32 8.95 -9.44
CA ALA A 369 -8.63 10.23 -9.57
C ALA A 369 -7.41 10.14 -10.49
N TYR A 370 -6.62 9.06 -10.40
CA TYR A 370 -5.44 8.89 -11.23
C TYR A 370 -5.78 8.63 -12.71
N PHE A 371 -6.86 7.88 -12.99
CA PHE A 371 -7.37 7.71 -14.35
C PHE A 371 -7.85 9.06 -14.92
N LEU A 372 -8.61 9.83 -14.14
CA LEU A 372 -9.06 11.18 -14.49
C LEU A 372 -7.86 12.11 -14.79
N PHE A 373 -6.88 12.17 -13.89
CA PHE A 373 -5.68 13.00 -14.06
C PHE A 373 -4.91 12.60 -15.32
N SER A 374 -4.82 11.30 -15.60
CA SER A 374 -4.14 10.84 -16.79
C SER A 374 -4.84 11.28 -18.08
N GLY A 375 -6.17 11.19 -18.16
CA GLY A 375 -6.92 11.65 -19.35
C GLY A 375 -6.82 13.17 -19.52
N LEU A 376 -6.90 13.91 -18.41
CA LEU A 376 -6.78 15.36 -18.38
C LEU A 376 -5.41 15.84 -18.88
N LEU A 377 -4.33 15.26 -18.35
CA LEU A 377 -2.96 15.63 -18.72
C LEU A 377 -2.58 15.15 -20.12
N LEU A 378 -3.29 14.17 -20.70
CA LEU A 378 -3.15 13.80 -22.10
C LEU A 378 -3.69 14.88 -23.03
N VAL A 379 -4.84 15.48 -22.70
CA VAL A 379 -5.54 16.40 -23.60
C VAL A 379 -5.14 17.85 -23.37
N TYR A 380 -5.20 18.33 -22.12
CA TYR A 380 -5.10 19.75 -21.80
C TYR A 380 -3.85 20.45 -22.39
N PRO A 381 -2.61 19.92 -22.23
CA PRO A 381 -1.41 20.61 -22.73
C PRO A 381 -1.33 20.68 -24.26
N ARG A 382 -2.00 19.76 -24.97
CA ARG A 382 -1.98 19.68 -26.44
C ARG A 382 -2.95 20.66 -27.07
N PHE A 383 -4.15 20.78 -26.53
CA PHE A 383 -5.20 21.61 -27.11
C PHE A 383 -5.15 23.07 -26.66
N ARG A 384 -4.43 23.37 -25.57
CA ARG A 384 -4.29 24.75 -25.07
C ARG A 384 -3.40 25.63 -25.96
N ARG A 385 -2.52 25.05 -26.77
CA ARG A 385 -1.50 25.79 -27.56
C ARG A 385 -2.05 26.63 -28.71
N GLY A 386 -3.37 26.70 -28.89
CA GLY A 386 -3.99 27.56 -29.90
C GLY A 386 -3.73 27.15 -31.35
N THR A 387 -2.97 26.09 -31.62
CA THR A 387 -2.69 25.64 -32.99
C THR A 387 -3.97 25.08 -33.61
N LYS A 388 -4.35 25.61 -34.79
CA LYS A 388 -5.54 25.15 -35.54
C LYS A 388 -5.50 23.65 -35.86
N ASN A 389 -4.30 23.09 -36.05
CA ASN A 389 -4.07 21.67 -36.28
C ASN A 389 -3.18 21.10 -35.16
N VAL A 390 -3.72 20.22 -34.34
CA VAL A 390 -2.96 19.48 -33.31
C VAL A 390 -2.51 18.16 -33.92
N GLU A 391 -1.20 18.01 -34.17
CA GLU A 391 -0.63 16.74 -34.63
C GLU A 391 -0.49 15.74 -33.47
N ILE A 392 -1.15 14.59 -33.59
CA ILE A 392 -1.10 13.51 -32.60
C ILE A 392 -0.29 12.35 -33.18
N ASN A 393 0.88 12.10 -32.60
CA ASN A 393 1.64 10.87 -32.83
C ASN A 393 1.29 9.84 -31.76
N MET A 394 0.39 8.91 -32.08
CA MET A 394 -0.09 7.88 -31.15
C MET A 394 1.05 6.98 -30.66
N MET A 395 1.94 6.53 -31.55
CA MET A 395 3.06 5.66 -31.19
C MET A 395 4.01 6.34 -30.20
N LYS A 396 4.30 7.62 -30.40
CA LYS A 396 5.14 8.40 -29.48
C LYS A 396 4.51 8.50 -28.09
N ILE A 397 3.18 8.64 -28.00
CA ILE A 397 2.46 8.68 -26.71
C ILE A 397 2.57 7.32 -26.00
N ILE A 398 2.28 6.23 -26.72
CA ILE A 398 2.28 4.87 -26.18
C ILE A 398 3.69 4.46 -25.73
N ILE A 399 4.71 4.67 -26.57
CA ILE A 399 6.10 4.27 -26.26
C ILE A 399 6.63 5.04 -25.05
N ARG A 400 6.44 6.37 -24.98
CA ARG A 400 6.89 7.15 -23.82
C ARG A 400 6.22 6.70 -22.54
N ARG A 401 4.91 6.42 -22.61
CA ARG A 401 4.17 5.92 -21.46
C ARG A 401 4.67 4.55 -21.00
N TYR A 402 4.97 3.65 -21.93
CA TYR A 402 5.54 2.34 -21.64
C TYR A 402 6.91 2.44 -20.97
N ILE A 403 7.83 3.23 -21.55
CA ILE A 403 9.19 3.46 -21.01
C ILE A 403 9.14 4.10 -19.63
N ARG A 404 8.09 4.87 -19.32
CA ARG A 404 7.90 5.44 -17.98
C ARG A 404 7.38 4.43 -16.95
N LEU A 405 6.39 3.62 -17.33
CA LEU A 405 5.71 2.73 -16.38
C LEU A 405 6.45 1.39 -16.18
N CYS A 406 6.99 0.81 -17.26
CA CYS A 406 7.55 -0.54 -17.24
C CYS A 406 8.83 -0.66 -16.39
N PRO A 407 9.88 0.16 -16.59
CA PRO A 407 11.13 0.01 -15.84
C PRO A 407 10.93 0.18 -14.34
N SER A 408 10.12 1.15 -13.92
CA SER A 408 9.81 1.39 -12.51
C SER A 408 9.04 0.23 -11.91
N LEU A 409 8.08 -0.36 -12.63
CA LEU A 409 7.37 -1.57 -12.20
C LEU A 409 8.32 -2.77 -12.06
N LEU A 410 9.22 -2.99 -13.03
CA LEU A 410 10.21 -4.06 -12.97
C LEU A 410 11.20 -3.87 -11.83
N PHE A 411 11.58 -2.63 -11.53
CA PHE A 411 12.44 -2.32 -10.38
C PHE A 411 11.77 -2.71 -9.06
N ILE A 412 10.46 -2.44 -8.92
CA ILE A 412 9.67 -2.83 -7.74
C ILE A 412 9.56 -4.35 -7.63
N LEU A 413 9.35 -5.07 -8.74
CA LEU A 413 9.38 -6.54 -8.75
C LEU A 413 10.76 -7.08 -8.34
N GLY A 414 11.84 -6.44 -8.78
CA GLY A 414 13.20 -6.76 -8.35
C GLY A 414 13.39 -6.59 -6.85
N ILE A 415 12.88 -5.50 -6.25
CA ILE A 415 12.86 -5.32 -4.79
C ILE A 415 12.14 -6.49 -4.12
N ILE A 416 10.96 -6.86 -4.60
CA ILE A 416 10.18 -7.98 -4.03
C ILE A 416 10.97 -9.29 -4.07
N VAL A 417 11.71 -9.56 -5.15
CA VAL A 417 12.53 -10.78 -5.30
C VAL A 417 13.66 -10.86 -4.27
N ILE A 418 14.24 -9.74 -3.84
CA ILE A 418 15.34 -9.70 -2.86
C ILE A 418 14.89 -9.58 -1.41
N LEU A 419 13.64 -9.17 -1.14
CA LEU A 419 13.12 -9.02 0.22
C LEU A 419 13.32 -10.28 1.10
N PRO A 420 13.14 -11.52 0.62
CA PRO A 420 13.44 -12.74 1.38
C PRO A 420 14.86 -12.81 1.98
N LEU A 421 15.84 -12.12 1.36
CA LEU A 421 17.23 -12.11 1.84
C LEU A 421 17.42 -11.18 3.04
N VAL A 422 16.67 -10.08 3.12
CA VAL A 422 16.92 -8.98 4.07
C VAL A 422 16.00 -8.97 5.29
N GLY A 423 14.95 -9.78 5.31
CA GLY A 423 14.03 -9.87 6.45
C GLY A 423 13.69 -11.29 6.88
N SER A 424 12.98 -11.39 8.00
CA SER A 424 12.50 -12.63 8.61
C SER A 424 11.33 -12.31 9.52
N GLY A 425 10.53 -13.33 9.84
CA GLY A 425 9.46 -13.20 10.83
C GLY A 425 8.36 -14.24 10.70
N PRO A 426 7.47 -14.30 11.70
CA PRO A 426 6.40 -15.29 11.79
C PRO A 426 5.50 -15.37 10.57
N VAL A 427 5.33 -14.25 9.83
CA VAL A 427 4.44 -14.12 8.66
C VAL A 427 5.24 -13.84 7.36
N TRP A 428 6.57 -13.76 7.46
CA TRP A 428 7.43 -13.27 6.37
C TRP A 428 7.30 -14.11 5.09
N ALA A 429 7.41 -15.44 5.19
CA ALA A 429 7.37 -16.30 4.03
C ALA A 429 5.99 -16.31 3.35
N ASP A 430 4.91 -16.15 4.13
CA ASP A 430 3.55 -16.12 3.60
C ASP A 430 3.29 -14.90 2.71
N ILE A 431 4.02 -13.82 2.95
CA ILE A 431 3.89 -12.56 2.23
C ILE A 431 5.02 -12.41 1.20
N PHE A 432 6.28 -12.34 1.62
CA PHE A 432 7.38 -11.97 0.72
C PHE A 432 8.00 -13.13 -0.03
N ASP A 433 8.08 -14.33 0.56
CA ASP A 433 8.65 -15.48 -0.16
C ASP A 433 7.67 -15.92 -1.26
N LYS A 434 6.39 -16.02 -0.91
CA LYS A 434 5.30 -16.26 -1.87
C LYS A 434 5.24 -15.17 -2.96
N ALA A 435 5.37 -13.90 -2.59
CA ALA A 435 5.42 -12.81 -3.56
C ALA A 435 6.64 -12.92 -4.50
N ALA A 436 7.81 -13.29 -3.95
CA ALA A 436 9.01 -13.50 -4.74
C ALA A 436 8.86 -14.71 -5.71
N ASP A 437 8.23 -15.80 -5.27
CA ASP A 437 7.88 -16.95 -6.13
C ASP A 437 6.92 -16.57 -7.25
N ASN A 438 5.82 -15.89 -6.92
CA ASN A 438 4.87 -15.40 -7.92
C ASN A 438 5.54 -14.46 -8.93
N THR A 439 6.44 -13.59 -8.46
CA THR A 439 7.25 -12.72 -9.32
C THR A 439 8.12 -13.52 -10.28
N ARG A 440 8.85 -14.53 -9.77
CA ARG A 440 9.70 -15.40 -10.62
C ARG A 440 8.90 -16.11 -11.69
N LYS A 441 7.69 -16.56 -11.37
CA LYS A 441 6.79 -17.25 -12.31
C LYS A 441 6.18 -16.32 -13.36
N TRP A 442 5.80 -15.10 -12.97
CA TRP A 442 4.92 -14.24 -13.79
C TRP A 442 5.50 -12.87 -14.19
N TRP A 443 6.78 -12.57 -13.93
CA TRP A 443 7.39 -11.25 -14.25
C TRP A 443 7.17 -10.80 -15.71
N TRP A 444 7.17 -11.74 -16.66
CA TRP A 444 6.97 -11.47 -18.09
C TRP A 444 5.59 -10.87 -18.40
N THR A 445 4.58 -11.15 -17.56
CA THR A 445 3.23 -10.57 -17.69
C THR A 445 3.20 -9.07 -17.36
N TYR A 446 4.10 -8.61 -16.48
CA TYR A 446 4.27 -7.20 -16.14
C TYR A 446 5.02 -6.46 -17.25
N VAL A 447 5.99 -7.10 -17.90
CA VAL A 447 6.66 -6.55 -19.09
C VAL A 447 5.66 -6.31 -20.22
N LEU A 448 4.78 -7.28 -20.46
CA LEU A 448 3.75 -7.18 -21.49
C LEU A 448 2.51 -6.37 -21.05
N MET A 449 2.49 -5.87 -19.80
CA MET A 449 1.42 -5.03 -19.25
C MET A 449 0.03 -5.68 -19.30
N PHE A 450 -0.08 -6.95 -18.91
CA PHE A 450 -1.38 -7.66 -18.82
C PHE A 450 -1.60 -8.43 -17.52
N ASN A 451 -0.75 -8.23 -16.50
CA ASN A 451 -0.87 -8.93 -15.21
C ASN A 451 -2.20 -8.70 -14.47
N ASN A 452 -2.98 -7.67 -14.83
CA ASN A 452 -4.32 -7.42 -14.27
C ASN A 452 -5.38 -8.44 -14.69
N PHE A 453 -5.08 -9.31 -15.66
CA PHE A 453 -5.94 -10.43 -16.08
C PHE A 453 -5.52 -11.77 -15.47
N LEU A 454 -4.46 -11.81 -14.66
CA LEU A 454 -4.12 -13.01 -13.90
C LEU A 454 -5.15 -13.23 -12.79
N ALA A 455 -5.39 -14.49 -12.45
CA ALA A 455 -6.19 -14.84 -11.28
C ALA A 455 -5.56 -14.23 -10.01
N VAL A 456 -6.38 -13.84 -9.03
CA VAL A 456 -5.91 -13.10 -7.84
C VAL A 456 -4.79 -13.85 -7.12
N LYS A 457 -4.89 -15.18 -7.03
CA LYS A 457 -3.86 -16.05 -6.45
C LYS A 457 -2.50 -16.03 -7.15
N ASP A 458 -2.48 -15.77 -8.46
CA ASP A 458 -1.30 -15.73 -9.31
C ASP A 458 -0.75 -14.29 -9.45
N GLN A 459 -1.56 -13.28 -9.10
CA GLN A 459 -1.08 -11.91 -8.96
C GLN A 459 -0.11 -11.82 -7.76
N ASN A 460 0.89 -10.95 -7.88
CA ASN A 460 1.91 -10.80 -6.84
C ASN A 460 1.36 -10.02 -5.65
N PHE A 461 1.04 -8.75 -5.88
CA PHE A 461 0.25 -7.93 -4.98
C PHE A 461 -0.85 -7.25 -5.79
N LEU A 462 -2.09 -7.31 -5.29
CA LEU A 462 -3.26 -6.81 -6.01
C LEU A 462 -3.05 -5.37 -6.49
N TYR A 463 -2.56 -4.44 -5.66
CA TYR A 463 -2.40 -3.03 -6.04
C TYR A 463 -1.59 -2.80 -7.35
N LEU A 464 -0.73 -3.73 -7.77
CA LEU A 464 0.02 -3.62 -9.02
C LEU A 464 -0.85 -3.74 -10.30
N TRP A 465 -2.13 -4.15 -10.19
CA TRP A 465 -3.06 -4.21 -11.33
C TRP A 465 -3.29 -2.84 -12.00
N PHE A 466 -3.15 -1.75 -11.24
CA PHE A 466 -3.45 -0.41 -11.72
C PHE A 466 -2.53 0.02 -12.88
N ILE A 467 -1.25 -0.34 -12.84
CA ILE A 467 -0.25 0.06 -13.84
C ILE A 467 -0.53 -0.50 -15.25
N PRO A 468 -0.70 -1.83 -15.46
CA PRO A 468 -1.06 -2.37 -16.76
C PRO A 468 -2.44 -1.89 -17.22
N CYS A 469 -3.42 -1.77 -16.32
CA CYS A 469 -4.75 -1.26 -16.63
C CYS A 469 -4.67 0.18 -17.17
N LEU A 470 -3.88 1.04 -16.51
CA LEU A 470 -3.62 2.39 -16.96
C LEU A 470 -2.94 2.40 -18.34
N MET A 471 -1.95 1.54 -18.59
CA MET A 471 -1.31 1.42 -19.90
C MET A 471 -2.31 1.03 -20.99
N GLN A 472 -3.16 0.03 -20.74
CA GLN A 472 -4.18 -0.46 -21.67
C GLN A 472 -5.20 0.64 -22.03
N ILE A 473 -5.72 1.36 -21.03
CA ILE A 473 -6.65 2.48 -21.25
C ILE A 473 -5.97 3.62 -22.00
N SER A 474 -4.65 3.77 -21.86
CA SER A 474 -3.91 4.84 -22.53
C SER A 474 -3.67 4.58 -24.00
N ILE A 475 -3.60 3.32 -24.41
CA ILE A 475 -3.61 2.92 -25.82
C ILE A 475 -4.95 3.36 -26.43
N ILE A 476 -6.07 3.07 -25.75
CA ILE A 476 -7.40 3.54 -26.15
C ILE A 476 -7.44 5.08 -26.16
N GLY A 477 -6.91 5.72 -25.11
CA GLY A 477 -6.83 7.17 -24.99
C GLY A 477 -6.04 7.85 -26.11
N ALA A 478 -4.97 7.22 -26.61
CA ALA A 478 -4.20 7.72 -27.75
C ALA A 478 -5.03 7.74 -29.04
N ILE A 479 -5.89 6.74 -29.25
CA ILE A 479 -6.84 6.71 -30.37
C ILE A 479 -7.90 7.80 -30.17
N LEU A 480 -8.51 7.88 -28.98
CA LEU A 480 -9.55 8.86 -28.67
C LEU A 480 -9.06 10.31 -28.81
N VAL A 481 -7.83 10.61 -28.40
CA VAL A 481 -7.26 11.97 -28.54
C VAL A 481 -6.92 12.28 -29.99
N TRP A 482 -6.52 11.29 -30.78
CA TRP A 482 -6.33 11.45 -32.22
C TRP A 482 -7.66 11.79 -32.92
N MET A 483 -8.75 11.10 -32.57
CA MET A 483 -10.08 11.41 -33.09
C MET A 483 -10.55 12.81 -32.67
N LEU A 484 -10.32 13.18 -31.40
CA LEU A 484 -10.61 14.51 -30.88
C LEU A 484 -9.84 15.62 -31.61
N ALA A 485 -8.59 15.35 -32.01
CA ALA A 485 -7.78 16.28 -32.79
C ALA A 485 -8.25 16.43 -34.23
N LYS A 486 -8.77 15.34 -34.85
CA LYS A 486 -9.33 15.36 -36.20
C LYS A 486 -10.69 16.07 -36.27
N SER A 487 -11.59 15.72 -35.36
CA SER A 487 -12.92 16.32 -35.28
C SER A 487 -13.37 16.36 -33.83
N PRO A 488 -13.41 17.54 -33.20
CA PRO A 488 -13.75 17.65 -31.79
C PRO A 488 -15.15 17.13 -31.46
N LYS A 489 -16.15 17.39 -32.31
CA LYS A 489 -17.53 16.92 -32.08
C LYS A 489 -17.60 15.39 -32.11
N VAL A 490 -16.99 14.77 -33.12
CA VAL A 490 -16.96 13.31 -33.26
C VAL A 490 -16.16 12.67 -32.13
N GLY A 491 -14.99 13.23 -31.80
CA GLY A 491 -14.18 12.75 -30.68
C GLY A 491 -14.91 12.80 -29.34
N ILE A 492 -15.61 13.89 -29.04
CA ILE A 492 -16.43 14.02 -27.82
C ILE A 492 -17.54 12.96 -27.81
N CYS A 493 -18.30 12.81 -28.90
CA CYS A 493 -19.36 11.83 -29.00
C CYS A 493 -18.84 10.40 -28.78
N ILE A 494 -17.69 10.06 -29.35
CA ILE A 494 -17.10 8.72 -29.21
C ILE A 494 -16.59 8.49 -27.79
N ILE A 495 -15.93 9.47 -27.16
CA ILE A 495 -15.50 9.36 -25.76
C ILE A 495 -16.70 9.08 -24.84
N ILE A 496 -17.81 9.82 -25.01
CA ILE A 496 -19.03 9.63 -24.24
C ILE A 496 -19.67 8.27 -24.55
N ALA A 497 -19.80 7.91 -25.83
CA ALA A 497 -20.42 6.65 -26.24
C ALA A 497 -19.64 5.44 -25.71
N THR A 498 -18.31 5.44 -25.82
CA THR A 498 -17.45 4.38 -25.28
C THR A 498 -17.59 4.29 -23.76
N GLY A 499 -17.54 5.43 -23.05
CA GLY A 499 -17.70 5.45 -21.59
C GLY A 499 -19.05 4.93 -21.11
N VAL A 500 -20.14 5.36 -21.75
CA VAL A 500 -21.50 4.91 -21.45
C VAL A 500 -21.67 3.43 -21.78
N ALA A 501 -21.15 2.96 -22.91
CA ALA A 501 -21.18 1.54 -23.26
C ALA A 501 -20.45 0.68 -22.23
N CYS A 502 -19.30 1.13 -21.72
CA CYS A 502 -18.59 0.44 -20.64
C CYS A 502 -19.43 0.39 -19.36
N ASN A 503 -20.03 1.51 -18.94
CA ASN A 503 -20.90 1.53 -17.75
C ASN A 503 -22.12 0.60 -17.89
N ILE A 504 -22.76 0.57 -19.06
CA ILE A 504 -23.89 -0.33 -19.33
C ILE A 504 -23.41 -1.78 -19.23
N ALA A 505 -22.27 -2.12 -19.84
CA ALA A 505 -21.70 -3.46 -19.76
C ALA A 505 -21.41 -3.85 -18.30
N LEU A 506 -20.87 -2.95 -17.47
CA LEU A 506 -20.65 -3.20 -16.04
C LEU A 506 -21.94 -3.45 -15.28
N GLY A 507 -22.98 -2.64 -15.52
CA GLY A 507 -24.28 -2.82 -14.89
C GLY A 507 -24.93 -4.15 -15.28
N VAL A 508 -24.89 -4.49 -16.57
CA VAL A 508 -25.41 -5.77 -17.09
C VAL A 508 -24.65 -6.96 -16.51
N LEU A 509 -23.32 -6.91 -16.50
CA LEU A 509 -22.49 -7.98 -15.91
C LEU A 509 -22.80 -8.14 -14.41
N THR A 510 -22.92 -7.03 -13.69
CA THR A 510 -23.23 -7.04 -12.25
C THR A 510 -24.59 -7.66 -11.98
N ALA A 511 -25.62 -7.30 -12.75
CA ALA A 511 -26.97 -7.85 -12.63
C ALA A 511 -27.03 -9.35 -12.96
N LEU A 512 -26.42 -9.78 -14.07
CA LEU A 512 -26.52 -11.16 -14.55
C LEU A 512 -25.68 -12.15 -13.74
N ARG A 513 -24.56 -11.69 -13.17
CA ARG A 513 -23.63 -12.53 -12.39
C ARG A 513 -23.83 -12.40 -10.89
N HIS A 514 -24.80 -11.61 -10.43
CA HIS A 514 -25.03 -11.33 -9.01
C HIS A 514 -23.75 -10.90 -8.30
N TYR A 515 -23.03 -9.96 -8.93
CA TYR A 515 -21.83 -9.40 -8.35
C TYR A 515 -22.15 -8.31 -7.31
N PRO A 516 -21.26 -8.09 -6.34
CA PRO A 516 -21.40 -7.00 -5.40
C PRO A 516 -21.36 -5.63 -6.11
N PRO A 517 -22.02 -4.59 -5.55
CA PRO A 517 -22.05 -3.25 -6.16
C PRO A 517 -20.66 -2.59 -6.21
N THR A 518 -19.78 -2.92 -5.27
CA THR A 518 -18.47 -2.27 -5.12
C THR A 518 -17.50 -3.16 -4.35
N TYR A 519 -16.24 -2.76 -4.33
CA TYR A 519 -15.14 -3.43 -3.63
C TYR A 519 -15.10 -3.16 -2.12
N ALA A 520 -16.15 -2.53 -1.58
CA ALA A 520 -16.26 -2.27 -0.15
C ALA A 520 -16.30 -3.60 0.62
N ILE A 521 -15.62 -3.65 1.77
CA ILE A 521 -15.60 -4.86 2.60
C ILE A 521 -17.00 -5.31 3.03
N TYR A 522 -18.00 -4.42 3.03
CA TYR A 522 -19.41 -4.73 3.26
C TYR A 522 -19.99 -5.82 2.32
N TYR A 523 -19.35 -6.05 1.17
CA TYR A 523 -19.81 -7.03 0.18
C TYR A 523 -18.71 -8.05 -0.12
N TYR A 524 -18.90 -9.29 0.33
CA TYR A 524 -17.90 -10.37 0.24
C TYR A 524 -18.34 -11.52 -0.67
N HIS A 525 -19.64 -11.67 -0.92
CA HIS A 525 -20.16 -12.67 -1.85
C HIS A 525 -19.60 -12.44 -3.26
N ASN A 526 -19.15 -13.52 -3.91
CA ASN A 526 -18.53 -13.50 -5.25
C ASN A 526 -17.36 -12.50 -5.42
N ARG A 527 -16.72 -12.08 -4.32
CA ARG A 527 -15.69 -11.03 -4.34
C ARG A 527 -14.50 -11.39 -5.23
N GLU A 528 -13.99 -12.61 -5.16
CA GLU A 528 -12.85 -13.04 -5.99
C GLU A 528 -13.17 -12.92 -7.49
N TYR A 529 -14.34 -13.38 -7.92
CA TYR A 529 -14.77 -13.24 -9.31
C TYR A 529 -15.02 -11.78 -9.72
N PHE A 530 -15.56 -10.95 -8.82
CA PHE A 530 -15.70 -9.51 -9.03
C PHE A 530 -14.34 -8.83 -9.16
N GLU A 531 -13.36 -9.23 -8.36
CA GLU A 531 -11.99 -8.71 -8.41
C GLU A 531 -11.39 -8.93 -9.80
N GLU A 532 -11.45 -10.17 -10.29
CA GLU A 532 -10.87 -10.57 -11.58
C GLU A 532 -11.62 -10.00 -12.78
N THR A 533 -12.95 -9.95 -12.71
CA THR A 533 -13.80 -9.66 -13.89
C THR A 533 -14.15 -8.18 -14.01
N ILE A 534 -14.26 -7.47 -12.88
CA ILE A 534 -14.75 -6.09 -12.84
C ILE A 534 -13.69 -5.16 -12.24
N TYR A 535 -13.17 -5.44 -11.04
CA TYR A 535 -12.37 -4.46 -10.31
C TYR A 535 -11.03 -4.14 -10.97
N THR A 536 -10.28 -5.15 -11.43
CA THR A 536 -8.98 -4.97 -12.09
C THR A 536 -9.09 -4.78 -13.61
N ALA A 537 -10.31 -4.95 -14.15
CA ALA A 537 -10.59 -4.89 -15.57
C ALA A 537 -10.60 -3.45 -16.10
N PRO A 538 -9.98 -3.16 -17.25
CA PRO A 538 -9.95 -1.80 -17.83
C PRO A 538 -11.33 -1.19 -18.04
N LEU A 539 -12.31 -2.03 -18.39
CA LEU A 539 -13.70 -1.67 -18.66
C LEU A 539 -14.26 -0.74 -17.56
N SER A 540 -13.94 -1.02 -16.30
CA SER A 540 -14.42 -0.29 -15.13
C SER A 540 -13.94 1.15 -15.03
N HIS A 541 -12.85 1.49 -15.71
CA HIS A 541 -12.12 2.76 -15.51
C HIS A 541 -12.04 3.64 -16.76
N VAL A 542 -12.43 3.10 -17.93
CA VAL A 542 -12.38 3.83 -19.22
C VAL A 542 -13.10 5.16 -19.13
N PHE A 543 -14.27 5.22 -18.49
CA PHE A 543 -15.04 6.46 -18.48
C PHE A 543 -14.46 7.52 -17.54
N SER A 544 -13.87 7.13 -16.39
CA SER A 544 -13.13 8.05 -15.52
C SER A 544 -11.97 8.72 -16.27
N TYR A 545 -11.23 7.94 -17.07
CA TYR A 545 -10.20 8.46 -17.96
C TYR A 545 -10.79 9.41 -19.03
N GLY A 546 -11.90 9.00 -19.65
CA GLY A 546 -12.63 9.79 -20.65
C GLY A 546 -13.14 11.13 -20.11
N ILE A 547 -13.67 11.18 -18.89
CA ILE A 547 -14.07 12.42 -18.20
C ILE A 547 -12.87 13.35 -18.07
N GLY A 548 -11.69 12.80 -17.77
CA GLY A 548 -10.44 13.56 -17.71
C GLY A 548 -10.11 14.20 -19.06
N MET A 549 -10.21 13.43 -20.14
CA MET A 549 -10.00 13.93 -21.50
C MET A 549 -10.98 15.04 -21.87
N LEU A 550 -12.27 14.87 -21.55
CA LEU A 550 -13.32 15.85 -21.80
C LEU A 550 -13.06 17.14 -21.01
N LEU A 551 -12.73 17.02 -19.72
CA LEU A 551 -12.36 18.16 -18.88
C LEU A 551 -11.14 18.89 -19.45
N GLY A 552 -10.11 18.15 -19.87
CA GLY A 552 -8.90 18.73 -20.44
C GLY A 552 -9.16 19.49 -21.74
N TYR A 553 -10.03 18.96 -22.61
CA TYR A 553 -10.46 19.67 -23.81
C TYR A 553 -11.26 20.93 -23.46
N PHE A 554 -12.21 20.81 -22.53
CA PHE A 554 -13.06 21.91 -22.09
C PHE A 554 -12.25 23.06 -21.49
N MET A 555 -11.32 22.76 -20.59
CA MET A 555 -10.43 23.75 -19.96
C MET A 555 -9.46 24.37 -20.98
N ALA A 556 -8.99 23.60 -21.97
CA ALA A 556 -8.11 24.12 -23.01
C ALA A 556 -8.82 25.12 -23.94
N LYS A 557 -10.12 24.93 -24.19
CA LYS A 557 -10.92 25.83 -25.05
C LYS A 557 -11.51 27.03 -24.32
N ASN A 558 -11.71 26.93 -23.01
CA ASN A 558 -12.34 27.98 -22.21
C ASN A 558 -11.41 28.47 -21.08
N PRO A 559 -10.22 29.02 -21.38
CA PRO A 559 -9.25 29.43 -20.35
C PRO A 559 -9.70 30.63 -19.52
N THR A 560 -10.60 31.47 -20.05
CA THR A 560 -11.11 32.70 -19.42
C THR A 560 -12.54 32.55 -18.90
N LEU A 561 -13.00 31.30 -18.71
CA LEU A 561 -14.37 31.04 -18.28
C LEU A 561 -14.63 31.56 -16.87
N THR A 562 -15.71 32.32 -16.72
CA THR A 562 -16.20 32.80 -15.42
C THR A 562 -17.55 32.18 -15.10
N PHE A 563 -17.72 31.72 -13.86
CA PHE A 563 -18.97 31.18 -13.36
C PHE A 563 -19.72 32.20 -12.50
N SER A 564 -21.05 32.20 -12.56
CA SER A 564 -21.87 32.96 -11.60
C SER A 564 -21.85 32.26 -10.22
N LYS A 565 -22.10 33.01 -9.15
CA LYS A 565 -22.12 32.48 -7.77
C LYS A 565 -23.06 31.28 -7.62
N VAL A 566 -24.22 31.32 -8.27
CA VAL A 566 -25.22 30.24 -8.23
C VAL A 566 -24.65 28.95 -8.84
N HIS A 567 -24.04 29.04 -10.02
CA HIS A 567 -23.41 27.88 -10.66
C HIS A 567 -22.28 27.29 -9.80
N VAL A 568 -21.51 28.14 -9.12
CA VAL A 568 -20.43 27.68 -8.23
C VAL A 568 -20.99 26.89 -7.06
N VAL A 569 -22.03 27.41 -6.40
CA VAL A 569 -22.68 26.75 -5.25
C VAL A 569 -23.33 25.44 -5.68
N LEU A 570 -24.12 25.44 -6.77
CA LEU A 570 -24.75 24.23 -7.30
C LEU A 570 -23.71 23.19 -7.71
N GLY A 571 -22.61 23.62 -8.33
CA GLY A 571 -21.50 22.74 -8.70
C GLY A 571 -20.84 22.10 -7.48
N TRP A 572 -20.61 22.83 -6.40
CA TRP A 572 -20.06 22.26 -5.17
C TRP A 572 -21.01 21.30 -4.47
N ILE A 573 -22.31 21.61 -4.42
CA ILE A 573 -23.33 20.69 -3.87
C ILE A 573 -23.38 19.40 -4.70
N ALA A 574 -23.41 19.51 -6.03
CA ALA A 574 -23.41 18.37 -6.93
C ALA A 574 -22.11 17.54 -6.79
N ALA A 575 -20.95 18.20 -6.72
CA ALA A 575 -19.66 17.52 -6.55
C ALA A 575 -19.57 16.78 -5.21
N LEU A 576 -20.05 17.38 -4.12
CA LEU A 576 -20.08 16.74 -2.81
C LEU A 576 -21.02 15.52 -2.80
N PHE A 577 -22.21 15.66 -3.40
CA PHE A 577 -23.13 14.53 -3.55
C PHE A 577 -22.51 13.40 -4.36
N LEU A 578 -21.84 13.69 -5.47
CA LEU A 578 -21.24 12.68 -6.34
C LEU A 578 -20.00 12.01 -5.74
N MET A 579 -19.17 12.74 -4.97
CA MET A 579 -17.95 12.19 -4.37
C MET A 579 -18.19 11.50 -3.03
N VAL A 580 -19.09 12.05 -2.20
CA VAL A 580 -19.36 11.55 -0.84
C VAL A 580 -20.72 10.87 -0.80
N GLY A 581 -21.78 11.56 -1.25
CA GLY A 581 -23.15 11.06 -1.17
C GLY A 581 -23.36 9.72 -1.86
N VAL A 582 -22.83 9.53 -3.08
CA VAL A 582 -22.89 8.26 -3.79
C VAL A 582 -22.18 7.16 -3.00
N GLN A 583 -21.03 7.44 -2.40
CA GLN A 583 -20.27 6.45 -1.63
C GLN A 583 -20.98 6.02 -0.35
N LEU A 584 -21.78 6.91 0.24
CA LEU A 584 -22.60 6.59 1.40
C LEU A 584 -23.75 5.63 1.06
N ILE A 585 -24.14 5.46 -0.21
CA ILE A 585 -25.12 4.43 -0.58
C ILE A 585 -24.57 3.03 -0.29
N ALA A 586 -23.25 2.82 -0.34
CA ALA A 586 -22.63 1.56 0.06
C ALA A 586 -22.82 1.23 1.55
N TYR A 587 -23.09 2.23 2.40
CA TYR A 587 -23.43 2.01 3.81
C TYR A 587 -24.74 1.23 3.99
N ALA A 588 -25.64 1.25 3.00
CA ALA A 588 -26.85 0.42 3.04
C ALA A 588 -26.52 -1.09 3.11
N GLY A 589 -25.32 -1.50 2.68
CA GLY A 589 -24.83 -2.88 2.80
C GLY A 589 -24.11 -3.20 4.12
N LYS A 590 -24.05 -2.28 5.10
CA LYS A 590 -23.30 -2.49 6.35
C LYS A 590 -23.72 -3.72 7.14
N ASP A 591 -24.98 -4.13 6.99
CA ASP A 591 -25.56 -5.28 7.67
C ASP A 591 -25.26 -6.61 6.93
N GLY A 592 -24.43 -6.56 5.88
CA GLY A 592 -23.99 -7.70 5.09
C GLY A 592 -25.02 -8.24 4.11
N THR A 593 -26.18 -7.59 4.01
CA THR A 593 -27.19 -7.92 3.02
C THR A 593 -26.79 -7.35 1.67
N ASP A 594 -26.70 -8.21 0.66
CA ASP A 594 -26.49 -7.78 -0.70
C ASP A 594 -27.67 -6.89 -1.16
N PRO A 595 -27.40 -5.76 -1.85
CA PRO A 595 -28.47 -4.92 -2.34
C PRO A 595 -29.26 -5.66 -3.42
N ASN A 596 -30.50 -5.21 -3.66
CA ASN A 596 -31.26 -5.65 -4.83
C ASN A 596 -30.36 -5.61 -6.09
N PRO A 597 -30.30 -6.67 -6.93
CA PRO A 597 -29.45 -6.73 -8.12
C PRO A 597 -29.55 -5.51 -9.03
N VAL A 598 -30.73 -4.88 -9.13
CA VAL A 598 -30.92 -3.64 -9.90
C VAL A 598 -30.19 -2.46 -9.27
N LEU A 599 -30.32 -2.29 -7.95
CA LEU A 599 -29.60 -1.24 -7.22
C LEU A 599 -28.09 -1.48 -7.29
N ALA A 600 -27.66 -2.74 -7.16
CA ALA A 600 -26.26 -3.11 -7.27
C ALA A 600 -25.69 -2.80 -8.66
N ALA A 601 -26.44 -3.14 -9.73
CA ALA A 601 -26.07 -2.86 -11.11
C ALA A 601 -26.00 -1.36 -11.41
N VAL A 602 -26.99 -0.57 -10.98
CA VAL A 602 -26.99 0.88 -11.17
C VAL A 602 -25.81 1.51 -10.42
N TYR A 603 -25.57 1.09 -9.19
CA TYR A 603 -24.44 1.57 -8.40
C TYR A 603 -23.10 1.23 -9.08
N ALA A 604 -22.88 -0.04 -9.40
CA ALA A 604 -21.67 -0.53 -10.04
C ALA A 604 -21.36 0.21 -11.35
N ALA A 605 -22.40 0.47 -12.16
CA ALA A 605 -22.28 1.20 -13.42
C ALA A 605 -21.95 2.69 -13.24
N THR A 606 -22.37 3.34 -12.14
CA THR A 606 -22.37 4.81 -12.06
C THR A 606 -21.42 5.40 -11.02
N HIS A 607 -21.09 4.70 -9.94
CA HIS A 607 -20.36 5.30 -8.80
C HIS A 607 -18.98 5.86 -9.17
N ARG A 608 -18.18 5.13 -9.94
CA ARG A 608 -16.85 5.58 -10.44
C ARG A 608 -16.96 6.82 -11.32
N THR A 609 -17.98 6.84 -12.19
CA THR A 609 -18.27 7.95 -13.09
C THR A 609 -18.71 9.18 -12.31
N GLY A 610 -19.62 9.01 -11.35
CA GLY A 610 -20.09 10.07 -10.46
C GLY A 610 -18.92 10.71 -9.71
N PHE A 611 -18.10 9.90 -9.04
CA PHE A 611 -16.91 10.37 -8.35
C PHE A 611 -15.98 11.17 -9.27
N SER A 612 -15.69 10.65 -10.47
CA SER A 612 -14.85 11.32 -11.47
C SER A 612 -15.43 12.66 -11.95
N ILE A 613 -16.75 12.78 -12.11
CA ILE A 613 -17.43 14.05 -12.46
C ILE A 613 -17.33 15.05 -11.31
N GLY A 614 -17.59 14.63 -10.07
CA GLY A 614 -17.47 15.50 -8.89
C GLY A 614 -16.03 16.00 -8.70
N LEU A 615 -15.05 15.13 -8.95
CA LEU A 615 -13.64 15.50 -8.92
C LEU A 615 -13.26 16.42 -10.08
N ALA A 616 -13.82 16.20 -11.28
CA ALA A 616 -13.61 17.07 -12.43
C ALA A 616 -14.10 18.51 -12.16
N TRP A 617 -15.27 18.67 -11.51
CA TRP A 617 -15.72 19.98 -11.04
C TRP A 617 -14.76 20.60 -10.02
N THR A 618 -14.26 19.81 -9.07
CA THR A 618 -13.29 20.26 -8.05
C THR A 618 -12.03 20.82 -8.71
N ILE A 619 -11.48 20.13 -9.71
CA ILE A 619 -10.32 20.60 -10.49
C ILE A 619 -10.67 21.91 -11.20
N LEU A 620 -11.80 21.95 -11.92
CA LEU A 620 -12.25 23.10 -12.69
C LEU A 620 -12.45 24.35 -11.82
N ALA A 621 -13.09 24.19 -10.65
CA ALA A 621 -13.30 25.26 -9.69
C ALA A 621 -11.97 25.76 -9.12
N CYS A 622 -11.05 24.85 -8.77
CA CYS A 622 -9.72 25.23 -8.28
C CYS A 622 -8.90 25.98 -9.34
N THR A 623 -8.96 25.60 -10.61
CA THR A 623 -8.19 26.26 -11.67
C THR A 623 -8.71 27.64 -12.04
N HIS A 624 -10.02 27.87 -11.94
CA HIS A 624 -10.65 29.16 -12.27
C HIS A 624 -10.83 30.09 -11.06
N GLY A 625 -10.21 29.77 -9.91
CA GLY A 625 -10.24 30.62 -8.71
C GLY A 625 -11.48 30.47 -7.82
N TYR A 626 -12.39 29.54 -8.13
CA TYR A 626 -13.57 29.22 -7.34
C TYR A 626 -13.34 28.10 -6.29
N GLY A 627 -12.07 27.71 -6.08
CA GLY A 627 -11.64 26.67 -5.14
C GLY A 627 -11.65 27.07 -3.66
N GLY A 628 -11.68 28.37 -3.34
CA GLY A 628 -11.69 28.86 -1.96
C GLY A 628 -10.53 28.33 -1.11
N VAL A 629 -10.85 27.71 0.03
CA VAL A 629 -9.85 27.09 0.92
C VAL A 629 -9.21 25.85 0.28
N LEU A 630 -10.02 24.99 -0.35
CA LEU A 630 -9.54 23.76 -1.00
C LEU A 630 -8.54 24.06 -2.10
N GLY A 631 -8.83 25.06 -2.94
CA GLY A 631 -7.91 25.52 -3.98
C GLY A 631 -6.57 26.00 -3.41
N ARG A 632 -6.58 26.73 -2.28
CA ARG A 632 -5.35 27.17 -1.61
C ARG A 632 -4.53 26.02 -1.03
N ILE A 633 -5.19 25.02 -0.45
CA ILE A 633 -4.52 23.81 0.06
C ILE A 633 -3.89 23.03 -1.10
N PHE A 634 -4.68 22.69 -2.12
CA PHE A 634 -4.22 21.87 -3.23
C PHE A 634 -3.13 22.53 -4.08
N SER A 635 -3.17 23.85 -4.21
CA SER A 635 -2.13 24.62 -4.91
C SER A 635 -0.96 25.06 -4.02
N TRP A 636 -0.81 24.49 -2.81
CA TRP A 636 0.32 24.81 -1.94
C TRP A 636 1.65 24.42 -2.60
N LYS A 637 2.61 25.35 -2.61
CA LYS A 637 3.91 25.17 -3.30
C LYS A 637 4.73 23.99 -2.76
N GLY A 638 4.55 23.62 -1.48
CA GLY A 638 5.20 22.46 -0.87
C GLY A 638 4.79 21.12 -1.50
N PHE A 639 3.60 21.06 -2.14
CA PHE A 639 3.18 19.87 -2.86
C PHE A 639 3.86 19.68 -4.20
N GLY A 640 4.53 20.69 -4.77
CA GLY A 640 5.23 20.57 -6.05
C GLY A 640 6.32 19.48 -6.05
N PRO A 641 7.28 19.49 -5.10
CA PRO A 641 8.25 18.40 -4.97
C PRO A 641 7.62 17.06 -4.59
N LEU A 642 6.67 17.04 -3.66
CA LEU A 642 6.04 15.80 -3.19
C LEU A 642 5.18 15.12 -4.27
N SER A 643 4.51 15.88 -5.14
CA SER A 643 3.69 15.32 -6.22
C SER A 643 4.53 14.59 -7.26
N LYS A 644 5.79 15.01 -7.48
CA LYS A 644 6.76 14.28 -8.31
C LYS A 644 7.12 12.91 -7.73
N LEU A 645 7.07 12.76 -6.41
CA LEU A 645 7.32 11.50 -5.71
C LEU A 645 6.10 10.57 -5.68
N GLY A 646 4.90 11.08 -5.96
CA GLY A 646 3.63 10.36 -5.79
C GLY A 646 3.57 9.01 -6.53
N TYR A 647 4.23 8.89 -7.70
CA TYR A 647 4.28 7.62 -8.43
C TYR A 647 5.01 6.51 -7.64
N PHE A 648 6.24 6.78 -7.20
CA PHE A 648 6.97 5.83 -6.38
C PHE A 648 6.37 5.68 -4.99
N GLY A 649 5.72 6.74 -4.47
CA GLY A 649 4.93 6.64 -3.24
C GLY A 649 3.83 5.60 -3.38
N TYR A 650 3.07 5.63 -4.49
CA TYR A 650 2.10 4.61 -4.82
C TYR A 650 2.72 3.23 -5.03
N LEU A 651 3.90 3.10 -5.64
CA LEU A 651 4.51 1.78 -5.82
C LEU A 651 5.08 1.19 -4.52
N LEU A 652 5.55 2.03 -3.59
CA LEU A 652 6.25 1.58 -2.39
C LEU A 652 5.35 1.47 -1.16
N HIS A 653 4.22 2.19 -1.10
CA HIS A 653 3.40 2.22 0.12
C HIS A 653 3.03 0.82 0.62
N TYR A 654 2.62 -0.06 -0.28
CA TYR A 654 2.20 -1.40 0.08
C TYR A 654 3.37 -2.23 0.60
N ILE A 655 4.57 -2.09 0.00
CA ILE A 655 5.80 -2.75 0.47
C ILE A 655 6.18 -2.25 1.86
N VAL A 656 6.09 -0.94 2.12
CA VAL A 656 6.39 -0.36 3.45
C VAL A 656 5.44 -0.93 4.52
N ILE A 657 4.14 -0.95 4.21
CA ILE A 657 3.12 -1.46 5.11
C ILE A 657 3.34 -2.96 5.37
N THR A 658 3.51 -3.77 4.33
CA THR A 658 3.69 -5.22 4.49
C THR A 658 5.05 -5.57 5.09
N TYR A 659 6.10 -4.78 4.86
CA TYR A 659 7.40 -4.97 5.49
C TYR A 659 7.28 -4.92 7.02
N HIS A 660 6.62 -3.89 7.54
CA HIS A 660 6.40 -3.75 8.99
C HIS A 660 5.56 -4.92 9.53
N VAL A 661 4.48 -5.28 8.85
CA VAL A 661 3.58 -6.38 9.25
C VAL A 661 4.30 -7.74 9.25
N SER A 662 5.05 -8.05 8.20
CA SER A 662 5.79 -9.31 8.06
C SER A 662 6.93 -9.44 9.08
N ASN A 663 7.48 -8.31 9.53
CA ASN A 663 8.55 -8.28 10.52
C ASN A 663 8.03 -8.32 11.97
N ALA A 664 6.72 -8.11 12.19
CA ALA A 664 6.16 -8.09 13.53
C ALA A 664 6.31 -9.47 14.22
N ARG A 665 6.83 -9.46 15.46
CA ARG A 665 6.97 -10.65 16.32
C ARG A 665 5.77 -10.90 17.22
N SER A 666 4.85 -9.94 17.26
CA SER A 666 3.65 -9.99 18.08
C SER A 666 2.45 -9.49 17.28
N PRO A 667 1.23 -9.95 17.61
CA PRO A 667 0.02 -9.44 17.00
C PRO A 667 -0.11 -7.92 17.14
N ILE A 668 -0.43 -7.28 16.03
CA ILE A 668 -0.59 -5.84 15.87
C ILE A 668 -2.02 -5.47 16.27
N VAL A 669 -2.15 -4.60 17.27
CA VAL A 669 -3.47 -4.15 17.76
C VAL A 669 -4.20 -3.38 16.68
N PHE A 670 -5.42 -3.81 16.35
CA PHE A 670 -6.32 -3.11 15.45
C PHE A 670 -7.17 -2.09 16.22
N SER A 671 -6.77 -0.83 16.18
CA SER A 671 -7.55 0.28 16.72
C SER A 671 -7.32 1.56 15.92
N HIS A 672 -8.28 2.50 15.94
CA HIS A 672 -8.11 3.78 15.24
C HIS A 672 -6.84 4.53 15.68
N TYR A 673 -6.57 4.61 16.99
CA TYR A 673 -5.40 5.30 17.52
C TYR A 673 -4.09 4.71 16.97
N GLU A 674 -3.94 3.39 17.10
CA GLU A 674 -2.78 2.66 16.61
C GLU A 674 -2.60 2.78 15.09
N ASN A 675 -3.70 2.66 14.34
CA ASN A 675 -3.67 2.77 12.89
C ASN A 675 -3.30 4.18 12.43
N TRP A 676 -3.77 5.24 13.10
CA TRP A 676 -3.39 6.62 12.77
C TRP A 676 -1.91 6.88 13.02
N MET A 677 -1.36 6.40 14.13
CA MET A 677 0.08 6.48 14.40
C MET A 677 0.90 5.80 13.30
N ARG A 678 0.46 4.59 12.88
CA ARG A 678 1.10 3.85 11.78
C ARG A 678 0.95 4.55 10.43
N ILE A 679 -0.21 5.10 10.11
CA ILE A 679 -0.46 5.86 8.86
C ILE A 679 0.53 7.02 8.73
N CYS A 680 0.77 7.77 9.81
CA CYS A 680 1.76 8.84 9.83
C CYS A 680 3.17 8.29 9.56
N GLY A 681 3.58 7.24 10.27
CA GLY A 681 4.89 6.60 10.06
C GLY A 681 5.08 6.03 8.65
N TYR A 682 4.10 5.26 8.16
CA TYR A 682 4.11 4.68 6.83
C TYR A 682 4.14 5.75 5.74
N SER A 683 3.41 6.86 5.89
CA SER A 683 3.44 7.96 4.93
C SER A 683 4.83 8.58 4.84
N VAL A 684 5.47 8.87 5.97
CA VAL A 684 6.83 9.45 6.00
C VAL A 684 7.83 8.50 5.35
N ILE A 685 7.83 7.22 5.73
CA ILE A 685 8.74 6.21 5.18
C ILE A 685 8.50 6.01 3.68
N THR A 686 7.23 6.00 3.24
CA THR A 686 6.85 5.87 1.83
C THR A 686 7.39 7.02 0.99
N PHE A 687 7.19 8.28 1.43
CA PHE A 687 7.71 9.44 0.69
C PHE A 687 9.24 9.50 0.71
N PHE A 688 9.89 9.06 1.80
CA PHE A 688 11.35 8.96 1.87
C PHE A 688 11.90 7.90 0.90
N ALA A 689 11.32 6.70 0.89
CA ALA A 689 11.73 5.64 -0.04
C ALA A 689 11.44 6.04 -1.51
N ALA A 690 10.32 6.73 -1.75
CA ALA A 690 10.00 7.30 -3.05
C ALA A 690 11.01 8.37 -3.48
N TYR A 691 11.48 9.22 -2.56
CA TYR A 691 12.55 10.18 -2.83
C TYR A 691 13.83 9.49 -3.28
N VAL A 692 14.25 8.42 -2.58
CA VAL A 692 15.46 7.66 -2.95
C VAL A 692 15.33 7.13 -4.38
N LEU A 693 14.27 6.38 -4.70
CA LEU A 693 14.10 5.82 -6.04
C LEU A 693 13.91 6.88 -7.13
N TYR A 694 13.21 7.97 -6.83
CA TYR A 694 13.03 9.05 -7.78
C TYR A 694 14.39 9.65 -8.20
N ILE A 695 15.25 9.94 -7.23
CA ILE A 695 16.55 10.57 -7.45
C ILE A 695 17.56 9.62 -8.09
N THR A 696 17.60 8.35 -7.65
CA THR A 696 18.61 7.40 -8.10
C THR A 696 18.21 6.63 -9.35
N PHE A 697 16.91 6.54 -9.69
CA PHE A 697 16.43 5.71 -10.78
C PHE A 697 15.58 6.47 -11.81
N GLU A 698 14.50 7.16 -11.40
CA GLU A 698 13.58 7.83 -12.34
C GLU A 698 14.25 8.98 -13.10
N LEU A 699 14.99 9.86 -12.39
CA LEU A 699 15.62 11.00 -13.02
C LEU A 699 16.71 10.60 -14.03
N PRO A 700 17.63 9.66 -13.71
CA PRO A 700 18.53 9.11 -14.71
C PRO A 700 17.82 8.44 -15.87
N LEU A 701 16.77 7.64 -15.62
CA LEU A 701 16.00 6.99 -16.67
C LEU A 701 15.37 8.01 -17.63
N THR A 702 14.84 9.11 -17.09
CA THR A 702 14.28 10.22 -17.89
C THR A 702 15.35 10.86 -18.77
N TYR A 703 16.57 11.03 -18.24
CA TYR A 703 17.70 11.53 -19.04
C TYR A 703 18.03 10.56 -20.19
N ILE A 704 18.12 9.26 -19.90
CA ILE A 704 18.37 8.22 -20.91
C ILE A 704 17.27 8.22 -21.99
N GLU A 705 15.99 8.31 -21.61
CA GLU A 705 14.87 8.42 -22.56
C GLU A 705 15.07 9.61 -23.50
N SER A 706 15.52 10.75 -22.98
CA SER A 706 15.69 11.97 -23.77
C SER A 706 16.78 11.85 -24.85
N LEU A 707 17.75 10.95 -24.67
CA LEU A 707 18.79 10.66 -25.66
C LEU A 707 18.22 9.88 -26.86
N PHE A 708 17.31 8.93 -26.62
CA PHE A 708 16.72 8.08 -27.66
C PHE A 708 15.48 8.69 -28.32
N LEU A 709 14.71 9.47 -27.56
CA LEU A 709 13.46 10.09 -28.01
C LEU A 709 13.55 11.61 -27.84
N PRO A 710 14.35 12.31 -28.67
CA PRO A 710 14.45 13.75 -28.61
C PRO A 710 13.07 14.40 -28.82
N SER A 711 12.71 15.31 -27.90
CA SER A 711 11.57 16.19 -28.11
C SER A 711 11.96 17.24 -29.15
N ARG A 712 11.09 17.47 -30.15
CA ARG A 712 11.31 18.46 -31.20
C ARG A 712 11.52 19.83 -30.52
N ARG A 713 12.67 20.46 -30.75
CA ARG A 713 12.90 21.84 -30.32
C ARG A 713 11.93 22.74 -31.12
N PRO A 714 11.17 23.64 -30.49
CA PRO A 714 10.35 24.58 -31.24
C PRO A 714 11.26 25.43 -32.13
N SER A 715 10.85 25.65 -33.38
CA SER A 715 11.56 26.52 -34.33
C SER A 715 11.55 27.96 -33.83
N ALA A 716 12.53 28.77 -34.25
CA ALA A 716 12.52 30.21 -34.00
C ALA A 716 11.24 30.88 -34.54
N GLU A 717 10.69 30.36 -35.65
CA GLU A 717 9.40 30.78 -36.20
C GLU A 717 8.20 30.41 -35.31
N ASP A 718 8.25 29.24 -34.65
CA ASP A 718 7.21 28.81 -33.69
C ASP A 718 7.19 29.73 -32.46
N LEU A 719 8.37 30.17 -32.00
CA LEU A 719 8.48 31.16 -30.93
C LEU A 719 7.92 32.51 -31.35
N GLN A 720 8.30 33.01 -32.54
CA GLN A 720 7.86 34.31 -33.04
C GLN A 720 6.34 34.39 -33.27
N ASN A 721 5.73 33.33 -33.79
CA ASN A 721 4.28 33.30 -34.05
C ASN A 721 3.44 33.28 -32.77
N ASN A 722 3.92 32.60 -31.71
CA ASN A 722 3.27 32.60 -30.41
C ASN A 722 3.43 33.94 -29.66
N ILE A 723 4.57 34.61 -29.80
CA ILE A 723 4.80 35.96 -29.23
C ILE A 723 3.85 36.97 -29.89
N LYS A 724 3.65 36.89 -31.22
CA LYS A 724 2.71 37.73 -31.96
C LYS A 724 1.24 37.51 -31.58
N GLN A 725 0.84 36.29 -31.18
CA GLN A 725 -0.54 35.99 -30.80
C GLN A 725 -0.89 36.32 -29.34
N ASN A 726 0.08 36.31 -28.42
CA ASN A 726 -0.19 36.46 -26.98
C ASN A 726 0.26 37.78 -26.34
N GLY A 727 0.84 38.72 -27.09
CA GLY A 727 1.10 40.10 -26.64
C GLY A 727 2.05 40.26 -25.44
N LYS A 728 2.61 39.17 -24.91
CA LYS A 728 3.63 39.14 -23.86
C LYS A 728 4.60 38.00 -24.12
N SER A 729 5.89 38.31 -23.92
CA SER A 729 6.99 37.35 -23.80
C SER A 729 6.80 36.48 -22.56
N GLU A 730 5.83 35.57 -22.59
CA GLU A 730 5.82 34.42 -21.68
C GLU A 730 6.49 33.26 -22.40
N GLY A 731 7.67 32.88 -21.89
CA GLY A 731 8.56 31.87 -22.47
C GLY A 731 7.86 30.55 -22.80
N ILE A 732 8.15 30.02 -23.98
CA ILE A 732 7.44 28.92 -24.62
C ILE A 732 8.17 27.58 -24.40
N ILE A 733 7.50 26.70 -23.62
CA ILE A 733 7.22 25.27 -23.86
C ILE A 733 8.36 24.21 -23.90
N GLN A 734 8.22 23.15 -23.07
CA GLN A 734 8.45 21.73 -23.43
C GLN A 734 7.43 20.77 -22.77
N ILE A 735 7.25 19.57 -23.37
CA ILE A 735 6.21 18.53 -23.12
C ILE A 735 6.83 17.28 -22.46
N SER A 736 6.19 16.68 -21.45
CA SER A 736 6.13 15.20 -21.24
C SER A 736 5.04 14.81 -20.22
N GLU A 737 4.30 13.74 -20.50
CA GLU A 737 3.05 13.34 -19.82
C GLU A 737 3.20 12.50 -18.54
N ILE A 738 2.15 12.61 -17.72
CA ILE A 738 1.76 11.84 -16.52
C ILE A 738 2.71 12.05 -15.33
N ILE A 739 2.29 12.89 -14.36
CA ILE A 739 3.00 13.26 -13.10
C ILE A 739 4.06 14.37 -13.37
N PRO A 740 4.13 15.43 -12.53
CA PRO A 740 4.28 16.84 -12.92
C PRO A 740 5.45 17.17 -13.87
N PRO A 741 5.30 18.22 -14.70
CA PRO A 741 6.20 18.50 -15.81
C PRO A 741 7.60 18.97 -15.38
N ASN A 742 8.56 18.59 -16.22
CA ASN A 742 9.88 19.19 -16.46
C ASN A 742 11.05 18.78 -15.55
N THR A 743 11.72 17.72 -15.98
CA THR A 743 13.12 17.39 -15.66
C THR A 743 14.09 17.69 -16.81
N ILE A 744 13.74 18.58 -17.74
CA ILE A 744 14.59 18.85 -18.93
C ILE A 744 15.06 20.32 -19.03
N ALA A 745 14.49 21.26 -18.26
CA ALA A 745 14.84 22.68 -18.36
C ALA A 745 15.86 23.20 -17.32
N SER A 746 16.90 22.42 -16.98
CA SER A 746 18.04 22.93 -16.20
C SER A 746 19.38 22.88 -16.93
N TRP A 747 19.39 22.51 -18.20
CA TRP A 747 20.65 22.38 -18.94
C TRP A 747 21.04 23.57 -19.81
N ASN A 748 20.22 24.63 -19.93
CA ASN A 748 20.59 25.80 -20.75
C ASN A 748 19.72 27.03 -20.44
N LEU A 749 20.02 27.77 -19.38
CA LEU A 749 19.46 29.11 -19.15
C LEU A 749 20.48 30.01 -18.42
N LYS A 750 21.66 30.14 -19.04
CA LYS A 750 22.57 31.27 -18.86
C LYS A 750 23.28 31.49 -20.20
N ASN A 751 22.64 32.25 -21.09
CA ASN A 751 23.30 33.12 -22.07
C ASN A 751 22.24 33.90 -22.85
N SER A 752 21.77 34.99 -22.26
CA SER A 752 21.46 36.18 -23.05
C SER A 752 22.18 37.34 -22.37
N THR A 753 23.46 37.47 -22.70
CA THR A 753 24.20 38.72 -22.53
C THR A 753 23.48 39.82 -23.29
N TYR A 754 23.09 40.86 -22.54
CA TYR A 754 23.10 42.26 -22.94
C TYR A 754 22.71 42.59 -24.39
N VAL A 755 21.46 43.02 -24.58
CA VAL A 755 21.19 44.15 -25.49
C VAL A 755 21.02 45.37 -24.59
N GLY A 756 21.98 46.29 -24.70
CA GLY A 756 22.04 47.51 -23.92
C GLY A 756 20.99 48.54 -24.32
N ALA A 757 20.90 49.55 -23.44
CA ALA A 757 20.30 50.87 -23.63
C ALA A 757 18.79 50.92 -23.89
N ILE A 758 18.04 51.11 -22.80
CA ILE A 758 16.86 51.99 -22.83
C ILE A 758 17.28 53.25 -22.08
N SER A 759 17.39 54.35 -22.82
CA SER A 759 17.56 55.70 -22.30
C SER A 759 16.37 56.07 -21.44
N ASP A 760 16.66 56.67 -20.28
CA ASP A 760 15.74 57.59 -19.62
C ASP A 760 15.33 58.67 -20.63
N ASP A 761 14.05 58.76 -20.98
CA ASP A 761 13.40 60.06 -21.16
C ASP A 761 11.87 59.98 -21.26
N HIS A 762 11.25 60.91 -20.52
CA HIS A 762 9.89 61.46 -20.63
C HIS A 762 8.69 60.52 -20.33
N SER A 763 7.96 60.67 -19.21
CA SER A 763 7.12 61.80 -18.76
C SER A 763 5.94 62.15 -19.69
N LYS A 764 4.71 61.99 -19.16
CA LYS A 764 3.39 62.51 -19.61
C LYS A 764 2.75 61.82 -20.82
N LEU A 765 1.78 60.94 -20.60
CA LEU A 765 0.32 61.21 -20.57
C LEU A 765 -0.45 59.92 -20.24
#